data_AF-A0A958KIE8-F1
#
_entry.id   AF-A0A958KIE8-F1
#
_cell.length_a   1.000
_cell.length_b   1.000
_cell.length_c   1.000
_cell.angle_alpha   90.00
_cell.angle_beta   90.00
_cell.angle_gamma   90.00
#
_symmetry.space_group_name_H-M   'P 1'
#
loop_
_entity.id
_entity.type
_entity.pdbx_description
1 polymer ?
#
loop_
_entity_poly.entity_id
_entity_poly.type
_entity_poly.pdbx_seq_one_letter_code
_entity_poly.pdbx_strand_id
1 'polypeptide(L)'
;MIEKRIPPRPAASRLVASFLNRLNAFFDALYQSEYNPFYRSGTLAIGLLLVLLGTGFYLLFFYSVSDPYRSVADLQEQAWLGRWIRALHRYATDAALIAVFFHVIQLLAHGKTWGPRTLAWVSGTLLLIALFISAYTGYVMVWDSHGQLLALSGLQLLKELPIFSPEIGQAFSGEASLPASFFFMNLFLHVAIPLGMVFGMWIHTARLARTVWFPVPAIFCWTLAGLTAAAMLVPATLLPEADLMSIVGRIKSDWWYMFWIPLANVTSPGIALSAWGLFFIIMFSIPWWWRPPRSALPPISKVIEDDCTGCTQCARDCPYEAITMVPHSNGKHLLAKISPIHCVSCGICAASCDVLAVGPPDRASRDQIANIEHFCEEKLTTGSGEIVLIGCTHNDSVPQYLENLAAEQSHTHYIGLNCCGTLHSASLEKILDRAGGVMLCGCAARNCMNRDGLNLLLGRLYGKRVPMLDREIDRERIVTAPHSEHEVEEIKQKLEALRCYLNGEAKNSSVNVPTSRKLSWYFKRTVASTALIALVVVVNQAPLGTNPHHAQLRIMGRLPAQAEQRCRPLTDTEKASLPAHMQQKEICERTSIEYLLSVNLEGQSILEKTLKPSSLRGDLPVRIAEEINIEPGMRTVSIKAQPLNSASPVTEQIEYSETIDFQQGKIGLIEIRSASIKD
;
A
#
# COMPACT_ATOMS: atom_id res chain seq x y z
N MET A 1 -2.56 -0.56 40.08
CA MET A 1 -3.11 -1.38 38.97
C MET A 1 -2.32 -1.16 37.70
N ILE A 2 -1.32 -1.99 37.41
CA ILE A 2 -0.68 -2.00 36.09
C ILE A 2 -1.26 -3.21 35.36
N GLU A 3 -2.25 -3.00 34.50
CA GLU A 3 -2.79 -4.05 33.62
C GLU A 3 -1.72 -4.46 32.58
N LYS A 4 -0.70 -5.21 32.98
CA LYS A 4 0.27 -5.83 32.07
C LYS A 4 -0.35 -7.05 31.40
N ARG A 5 -1.22 -6.83 30.42
CA ARG A 5 -1.57 -7.85 29.39
C ARG A 5 -1.65 -7.24 28.00
N ILE A 6 -0.61 -6.49 27.61
CA ILE A 6 -0.38 -6.24 26.18
C ILE A 6 0.42 -7.46 25.68
N PRO A 7 -0.09 -8.24 24.71
CA PRO A 7 0.69 -9.34 24.15
C PRO A 7 2.03 -8.80 23.61
N PRO A 8 3.16 -9.46 23.91
CA PRO A 8 4.46 -9.00 23.45
C PRO A 8 4.48 -8.98 21.92
N ARG A 9 4.85 -7.82 21.35
CA ARG A 9 5.01 -7.65 19.90
C ARG A 9 6.21 -8.49 19.40
N PRO A 10 6.15 -9.12 18.21
CA PRO A 10 7.31 -9.82 17.61
C PRO A 10 8.57 -8.94 17.61
N ALA A 11 9.76 -9.53 17.81
CA ALA A 11 11.01 -8.76 17.89
C ALA A 11 11.25 -7.85 16.67
N ALA A 12 10.98 -8.34 15.46
CA ALA A 12 11.07 -7.55 14.23
C ALA A 12 10.16 -6.30 14.26
N SER A 13 8.92 -6.44 14.74
CA SER A 13 8.00 -5.29 14.86
C SER A 13 8.46 -4.26 15.89
N ARG A 14 9.19 -4.68 16.94
CA ARG A 14 9.78 -3.74 17.92
C ARG A 14 10.93 -2.95 17.32
N LEU A 15 11.77 -3.57 16.49
CA LEU A 15 12.85 -2.87 15.77
C LEU A 15 12.28 -1.85 14.78
N VAL A 16 11.31 -2.26 13.95
CA VAL A 16 10.65 -1.37 13.00
C VAL A 16 9.91 -0.24 13.72
N ALA A 17 9.20 -0.55 14.82
CA ALA A 17 8.53 0.46 15.63
C ALA A 17 9.53 1.46 16.24
N SER A 18 10.69 1.01 16.72
CA SER A 18 11.72 1.91 17.27
C SER A 18 12.24 2.89 16.21
N PHE A 19 12.51 2.41 14.99
CA PHE A 19 12.91 3.28 13.88
C PHE A 19 11.79 4.26 13.51
N LEU A 20 10.55 3.78 13.35
CA LEU A 20 9.41 4.62 13.02
C LEU A 20 9.10 5.63 14.12
N ASN A 21 9.33 5.31 15.39
CA ASN A 21 9.10 6.24 16.50
C ASN A 21 10.08 7.41 16.44
N ARG A 22 11.36 7.17 16.12
CA ARG A 22 12.33 8.27 15.86
C ARG A 22 11.92 9.12 14.67
N LEU A 23 11.40 8.50 13.62
CA LEU A 23 10.90 9.22 12.46
C LEU A 23 9.67 10.05 12.83
N ASN A 24 8.70 9.46 13.52
CA ASN A 24 7.50 10.15 14.00
C ASN A 24 7.87 11.31 14.94
N ALA A 25 8.89 11.16 15.78
CA ALA A 25 9.42 12.23 16.63
C ALA A 25 9.77 13.48 15.86
N PHE A 26 10.55 13.30 14.79
CA PHE A 26 10.99 14.40 13.95
C PHE A 26 9.80 15.12 13.29
N PHE A 27 8.82 14.35 12.82
CA PHE A 27 7.62 14.92 12.20
C PHE A 27 6.63 15.51 13.20
N ASP A 28 6.54 14.97 14.42
CA ASP A 28 5.76 15.55 15.52
C ASP A 28 6.36 16.89 15.94
N ALA A 29 7.68 17.00 16.05
CA ALA A 29 8.33 18.29 16.32
C ALA A 29 8.04 19.34 15.22
N LEU A 30 7.95 18.90 13.97
CA LEU A 30 7.76 19.78 12.81
C LEU A 30 6.28 20.19 12.60
N TYR A 31 5.37 19.23 12.70
CA TYR A 31 3.95 19.37 12.35
C TYR A 31 3.01 19.34 13.55
N GLN A 32 3.48 18.96 14.73
CA GLN A 32 2.67 18.47 15.86
C GLN A 32 1.99 17.13 15.55
N SER A 33 1.75 16.33 16.58
CA SER A 33 1.16 14.99 16.44
C SER A 33 -0.20 15.02 15.73
N GLU A 34 -0.95 16.12 15.87
CA GLU A 34 -2.21 16.32 15.17
C GLU A 34 -2.07 16.40 13.64
N TYR A 35 -0.98 16.96 13.11
CA TYR A 35 -0.76 17.15 11.67
C TYR A 35 0.40 16.32 11.13
N ASN A 36 0.87 15.32 11.86
CA ASN A 36 1.91 14.43 11.39
C ASN A 36 1.44 13.68 10.12
N PRO A 37 2.14 13.83 8.97
CA PRO A 37 1.76 13.20 7.71
C PRO A 37 1.77 11.68 7.76
N PHE A 38 2.60 11.06 8.61
CA PHE A 38 2.66 9.60 8.71
C PHE A 38 1.45 9.04 9.44
N TYR A 39 1.03 9.64 10.55
CA TYR A 39 -0.19 9.25 11.25
C TYR A 39 -1.45 9.36 10.37
N ARG A 40 -1.38 10.20 9.34
CA ARG A 40 -2.47 10.49 8.39
C ARG A 40 -2.22 9.96 6.98
N SER A 41 -1.19 9.14 6.82
CA SER A 41 -0.74 8.58 5.54
C SER A 41 -1.86 7.95 4.73
N GLY A 42 -2.75 7.17 5.37
CA GLY A 42 -3.91 6.56 4.70
C GLY A 42 -4.91 7.59 4.14
N THR A 43 -5.27 8.62 4.92
CA THR A 43 -6.15 9.69 4.44
C THR A 43 -5.48 10.59 3.40
N LEU A 44 -4.17 10.77 3.50
CA LEU A 44 -3.39 11.53 2.54
C LEU A 44 -3.33 10.79 1.19
N ALA A 45 -3.15 9.47 1.19
CA ALA A 45 -3.19 8.64 0.00
C ALA A 45 -4.55 8.75 -0.73
N ILE A 46 -5.67 8.77 0.00
CA ILE A 46 -7.00 9.00 -0.59
C ILE A 46 -7.09 10.40 -1.19
N GLY A 47 -6.63 11.44 -0.47
CA GLY A 47 -6.59 12.81 -1.00
C GLY A 47 -5.77 12.92 -2.28
N LEU A 48 -4.63 12.26 -2.35
CA LEU A 48 -3.77 12.23 -3.53
C LEU A 48 -4.37 11.42 -4.67
N LEU A 49 -5.10 10.33 -4.40
CA LEU A 49 -5.88 9.62 -5.41
C LEU A 49 -6.92 10.54 -6.05
N LEU A 50 -7.58 11.41 -5.29
CA LEU A 50 -8.52 12.40 -5.85
C LEU A 50 -7.82 13.45 -6.72
N VAL A 51 -6.61 13.90 -6.32
CA VAL A 51 -5.78 14.78 -7.16
C VAL A 51 -5.42 14.09 -8.46
N LEU A 52 -5.02 12.81 -8.41
CA LEU A 52 -4.70 12.00 -9.59
C LEU A 52 -5.91 11.81 -10.52
N LEU A 53 -7.09 11.52 -9.95
CA LEU A 53 -8.32 11.41 -10.74
C LEU A 53 -8.69 12.74 -11.40
N GLY A 54 -8.61 13.86 -10.66
CA GLY A 54 -8.93 15.18 -11.20
C GLY A 54 -7.97 15.64 -12.29
N THR A 55 -6.67 15.52 -12.04
CA THR A 55 -5.63 15.87 -13.04
C THR A 55 -5.62 14.90 -14.22
N GLY A 56 -5.83 13.61 -13.98
CA GLY A 56 -5.93 12.59 -15.03
C GLY A 56 -7.12 12.84 -15.95
N PHE A 57 -8.31 13.07 -15.38
CA PHE A 57 -9.52 13.43 -16.15
C PHE A 57 -9.29 14.65 -17.04
N TYR A 58 -8.59 15.67 -16.54
CA TYR A 58 -8.22 16.82 -17.34
C TYR A 58 -7.28 16.46 -18.51
N LEU A 59 -6.24 15.65 -18.26
CA LEU A 59 -5.26 15.27 -19.29
C LEU A 59 -5.88 14.41 -20.40
N LEU A 60 -6.97 13.68 -20.11
CA LEU A 60 -7.69 12.89 -21.12
C LEU A 60 -8.22 13.71 -22.29
N PHE A 61 -8.56 14.98 -22.08
CA PHE A 61 -9.07 15.84 -23.15
C PHE A 61 -8.04 16.16 -24.23
N PHE A 62 -6.75 15.96 -23.94
CA PHE A 62 -5.65 16.34 -24.83
C PHE A 62 -4.84 15.14 -25.32
N TYR A 63 -5.03 13.95 -24.74
CA TYR A 63 -4.28 12.76 -25.11
C TYR A 63 -4.83 12.11 -26.40
N SER A 64 -3.96 11.80 -27.35
CA SER A 64 -4.31 11.10 -28.59
C SER A 64 -3.72 9.69 -28.63
N VAL A 65 -4.56 8.69 -28.86
CA VAL A 65 -4.10 7.29 -29.01
C VAL A 65 -3.43 7.00 -30.35
N SER A 66 -3.66 7.85 -31.37
CA SER A 66 -3.05 7.67 -32.70
C SER A 66 -1.63 8.22 -32.76
N ASP A 67 -1.34 9.24 -31.96
CA ASP A 67 -0.02 9.86 -31.84
C ASP A 67 0.25 10.25 -30.37
N PRO A 68 0.56 9.24 -29.51
CA PRO A 68 0.69 9.44 -28.07
C PRO A 68 1.77 10.44 -27.70
N TYR A 69 2.98 10.27 -28.24
CA TYR A 69 4.13 11.10 -27.88
C TYR A 69 3.88 12.57 -28.25
N ARG A 70 3.43 12.83 -29.49
CA ARG A 70 3.16 14.19 -29.93
C ARG A 70 2.06 14.86 -29.12
N SER A 71 0.98 14.15 -28.79
CA SER A 71 -0.09 14.72 -27.96
C SER A 71 0.40 15.17 -26.57
N VAL A 72 1.38 14.45 -26.00
CA VAL A 72 2.01 14.83 -24.73
C VAL A 72 3.05 15.95 -24.93
N ALA A 73 3.75 15.99 -26.06
CA ALA A 73 4.65 17.08 -26.41
C ALA A 73 3.89 18.41 -26.56
N ASP A 74 2.75 18.41 -27.24
CA ASP A 74 1.88 19.59 -27.41
C ASP A 74 1.36 20.10 -26.05
N LEU A 75 1.03 19.18 -25.13
CA LEU A 75 0.71 19.52 -23.73
C LEU A 75 1.91 20.15 -23.00
N GLN A 76 3.12 19.65 -23.24
CA GLN A 76 4.34 20.12 -22.59
C GLN A 76 4.72 21.55 -23.02
N GLU A 77 4.36 21.96 -24.23
CA GLU A 77 4.58 23.34 -24.73
C GLU A 77 3.69 24.36 -24.00
N GLN A 78 2.51 23.94 -23.53
CA GLN A 78 1.57 24.80 -22.82
C GLN A 78 1.97 24.95 -21.34
N ALA A 79 2.59 26.07 -20.99
CA ALA A 79 3.22 26.30 -19.69
C ALA A 79 2.31 26.05 -18.47
N TRP A 80 1.05 26.52 -18.50
CA TRP A 80 0.14 26.52 -17.35
C TRP A 80 -0.91 25.41 -17.41
N LEU A 81 -1.58 25.26 -18.55
CA LEU A 81 -2.69 24.33 -18.69
C LEU A 81 -2.22 22.90 -19.01
N GLY A 82 -1.02 22.70 -19.58
CA GLY A 82 -0.52 21.38 -19.92
C GLY A 82 0.63 20.93 -19.03
N ARG A 83 1.81 21.52 -19.21
CA ARG A 83 3.05 21.14 -18.51
C ARG A 83 2.92 21.10 -17.00
N TRP A 84 2.27 22.09 -16.39
CA TRP A 84 2.08 22.13 -14.94
C TRP A 84 1.14 21.01 -14.44
N ILE A 85 -0.02 20.81 -15.07
CA ILE A 85 -0.96 19.74 -14.67
C ILE A 85 -0.32 18.36 -14.87
N ARG A 86 0.42 18.16 -15.96
CA ARG A 86 1.18 16.93 -16.21
C ARG A 86 2.22 16.68 -15.12
N ALA A 87 3.00 17.69 -14.73
CA ALA A 87 3.96 17.59 -13.65
C ALA A 87 3.29 17.35 -12.29
N LEU A 88 2.16 18.00 -12.02
CA LEU A 88 1.37 17.76 -10.81
C LEU A 88 0.84 16.32 -10.75
N HIS A 89 0.27 15.81 -11.85
CA HIS A 89 -0.19 14.42 -11.95
C HIS A 89 0.98 13.47 -11.64
N ARG A 90 2.13 13.70 -12.27
CA ARG A 90 3.35 12.91 -12.08
C ARG A 90 3.86 12.90 -10.64
N TYR A 91 3.97 14.06 -9.99
CA TYR A 91 4.46 14.17 -8.61
C TYR A 91 3.44 13.74 -7.56
N ALA A 92 2.14 13.88 -7.86
CA ALA A 92 1.08 13.33 -7.01
C ALA A 92 1.16 11.79 -6.95
N THR A 93 1.59 11.12 -8.03
CA THR A 93 1.81 9.67 -8.04
C THR A 93 2.91 9.26 -7.07
N ASP A 94 4.06 9.97 -7.08
CA ASP A 94 5.17 9.72 -6.14
C ASP A 94 4.74 9.92 -4.70
N ALA A 95 4.05 11.04 -4.42
CA ALA A 95 3.54 11.34 -3.10
C ALA A 95 2.51 10.28 -2.63
N ALA A 96 1.66 9.78 -3.54
CA ALA A 96 0.68 8.77 -3.22
C ALA A 96 1.35 7.45 -2.83
N LEU A 97 2.37 7.02 -3.59
CA LEU A 97 3.11 5.81 -3.27
C LEU A 97 3.85 5.93 -1.93
N ILE A 98 4.51 7.05 -1.66
CA ILE A 98 5.18 7.29 -0.37
C ILE A 98 4.17 7.27 0.78
N ALA A 99 3.00 7.91 0.61
CA ALA A 99 1.94 7.87 1.61
C ALA A 99 1.46 6.43 1.84
N VAL A 100 1.25 5.63 0.80
CA VAL A 100 0.88 4.21 0.92
C VAL A 100 1.99 3.39 1.60
N PHE A 101 3.25 3.61 1.26
CA PHE A 101 4.40 2.95 1.90
C PHE A 101 4.41 3.19 3.42
N PHE A 102 4.27 4.45 3.84
CA PHE A 102 4.19 4.80 5.26
C PHE A 102 2.92 4.24 5.93
N HIS A 103 1.80 4.19 5.21
CA HIS A 103 0.57 3.59 5.70
C HIS A 103 0.77 2.09 6.02
N VAL A 104 1.35 1.33 5.10
CA VAL A 104 1.61 -0.11 5.26
C VAL A 104 2.59 -0.37 6.41
N ILE A 105 3.74 0.32 6.44
CA ILE A 105 4.78 0.07 7.46
C ILE A 105 4.29 0.45 8.86
N GLN A 106 3.48 1.51 9.00
CA GLN A 106 2.92 1.89 10.29
C GLN A 106 1.91 0.85 10.78
N LEU A 107 1.06 0.32 9.90
CA LEU A 107 0.13 -0.75 10.27
C LEU A 107 0.89 -2.01 10.70
N LEU A 108 1.97 -2.37 10.01
CA LEU A 108 2.83 -3.50 10.36
C LEU A 108 3.50 -3.31 11.74
N ALA A 109 4.09 -2.14 11.98
CA ALA A 109 4.80 -1.84 13.24
C ALA A 109 3.86 -1.86 14.46
N HIS A 110 2.61 -1.45 14.28
CA HIS A 110 1.60 -1.47 15.35
C HIS A 110 0.85 -2.81 15.44
N GLY A 111 1.20 -3.82 14.63
CA GLY A 111 0.52 -5.11 14.61
C GLY A 111 -0.94 -5.03 14.16
N LYS A 112 -1.31 -4.00 13.38
CA LYS A 112 -2.66 -3.72 12.88
C LYS A 112 -2.96 -4.51 11.58
N THR A 113 -2.55 -5.77 11.50
CA THR A 113 -2.58 -6.57 10.26
C THR A 113 -3.57 -7.74 10.28
N TRP A 114 -4.05 -8.17 11.44
CA TRP A 114 -4.86 -9.38 11.62
C TRP A 114 -6.21 -9.10 12.31
N GLY A 115 -7.07 -10.13 12.38
CA GLY A 115 -8.37 -10.08 13.03
C GLY A 115 -9.39 -9.29 12.19
N PRO A 116 -10.11 -8.30 12.76
CA PRO A 116 -11.06 -7.49 11.98
C PRO A 116 -10.38 -6.66 10.87
N ARG A 117 -9.05 -6.51 10.93
CA ARG A 117 -8.26 -5.76 9.94
C ARG A 117 -7.72 -6.63 8.81
N THR A 118 -7.93 -7.95 8.83
CA THR A 118 -7.45 -8.84 7.76
C THR A 118 -8.00 -8.44 6.39
N LEU A 119 -9.28 -8.07 6.30
CA LEU A 119 -9.86 -7.60 5.03
C LEU A 119 -9.17 -6.33 4.53
N ALA A 120 -8.97 -5.34 5.41
CA ALA A 120 -8.28 -4.11 5.08
C ALA A 120 -6.84 -4.39 4.62
N TRP A 121 -6.12 -5.30 5.29
CA TRP A 121 -4.77 -5.66 4.89
C TRP A 121 -4.72 -6.31 3.49
N VAL A 122 -5.53 -7.34 3.25
CA VAL A 122 -5.55 -8.07 1.97
C VAL A 122 -5.99 -7.17 0.81
N SER A 123 -7.09 -6.43 0.99
CA SER A 123 -7.54 -5.46 0.00
C SER A 123 -6.55 -4.32 -0.21
N GLY A 124 -5.84 -3.89 0.84
CA GLY A 124 -4.77 -2.88 0.75
C GLY A 124 -3.59 -3.35 -0.08
N THR A 125 -3.19 -4.61 0.05
CA THR A 125 -2.16 -5.23 -0.80
C THR A 125 -2.61 -5.28 -2.26
N LEU A 126 -3.88 -5.60 -2.53
CA LEU A 126 -4.44 -5.54 -3.89
C LEU A 126 -4.46 -4.11 -4.46
N LEU A 127 -4.84 -3.12 -3.65
CA LEU A 127 -4.80 -1.70 -4.04
C LEU A 127 -3.37 -1.21 -4.31
N LEU A 128 -2.37 -1.72 -3.58
CA LEU A 128 -0.96 -1.43 -3.84
C LEU A 128 -0.51 -2.00 -5.19
N ILE A 129 -0.89 -3.24 -5.51
CA ILE A 129 -0.64 -3.83 -6.83
C ILE A 129 -1.29 -2.99 -7.93
N ALA A 130 -2.57 -2.62 -7.75
CA ALA A 130 -3.30 -1.77 -8.68
C ALA A 130 -2.63 -0.41 -8.89
N LEU A 131 -2.12 0.22 -7.81
CA LEU A 131 -1.37 1.48 -7.88
C LEU A 131 -0.09 1.33 -8.73
N PHE A 132 0.68 0.25 -8.55
CA PHE A 132 1.87 0.00 -9.35
C PHE A 132 1.55 -0.23 -10.83
N ILE A 133 0.53 -1.04 -11.13
CA ILE A 133 0.09 -1.29 -12.52
C ILE A 133 -0.41 0.00 -13.17
N SER A 134 -1.21 0.79 -12.47
CA SER A 134 -1.71 2.08 -12.97
C SER A 134 -0.58 3.08 -13.22
N ALA A 135 0.41 3.15 -12.33
CA ALA A 135 1.57 4.01 -12.54
C ALA A 135 2.36 3.55 -13.77
N TYR A 136 2.63 2.25 -13.88
CA TYR A 136 3.31 1.64 -15.03
C TYR A 136 2.61 2.00 -16.35
N THR A 137 1.29 1.79 -16.45
CA THR A 137 0.55 2.10 -17.69
C THR A 137 0.60 3.60 -18.02
N GLY A 138 0.58 4.46 -17.00
CA GLY A 138 0.70 5.91 -17.17
C GLY A 138 2.04 6.36 -17.76
N TYR A 139 3.14 5.74 -17.37
CA TYR A 139 4.45 5.98 -18.00
C TYR A 139 4.48 5.53 -19.47
N VAL A 140 3.90 4.36 -19.75
CA VAL A 140 3.84 3.83 -21.12
C VAL A 140 2.99 4.73 -22.03
N MET A 141 1.96 5.39 -21.50
CA MET A 141 1.15 6.36 -22.28
C MET A 141 1.97 7.54 -22.82
N VAL A 142 3.02 7.97 -22.11
CA VAL A 142 3.85 9.11 -22.56
C VAL A 142 4.63 8.75 -23.83
N TRP A 143 4.99 7.48 -23.99
CA TRP A 143 5.71 6.93 -25.14
C TRP A 143 7.02 7.65 -25.49
N ASP A 144 7.73 8.12 -24.45
CA ASP A 144 9.12 8.57 -24.56
C ASP A 144 10.09 7.40 -24.30
N SER A 145 11.40 7.66 -24.36
CA SER A 145 12.43 6.63 -24.11
C SER A 145 12.28 5.91 -22.76
N HIS A 146 11.67 6.57 -21.76
CA HIS A 146 11.39 5.98 -20.46
C HIS A 146 10.17 5.06 -20.52
N GLY A 147 9.08 5.51 -21.15
CA GLY A 147 7.93 4.65 -21.46
C GLY A 147 8.31 3.41 -22.27
N GLN A 148 9.21 3.56 -23.26
CA GLN A 148 9.75 2.45 -24.05
C GLN A 148 10.48 1.43 -23.16
N LEU A 149 11.39 1.89 -22.29
CA LEU A 149 12.12 0.99 -21.40
C LEU A 149 11.18 0.22 -20.48
N LEU A 150 10.19 0.88 -19.88
CA LEU A 150 9.19 0.18 -19.05
C LEU A 150 8.41 -0.84 -19.87
N ALA A 151 7.92 -0.46 -21.06
CA ALA A 151 7.16 -1.34 -21.92
C ALA A 151 7.94 -2.61 -22.30
N LEU A 152 9.21 -2.46 -22.69
CA LEU A 152 10.09 -3.57 -23.07
C LEU A 152 10.46 -4.43 -21.85
N SER A 153 10.85 -3.84 -20.72
CA SER A 153 11.17 -4.59 -19.50
C SER A 153 9.94 -5.31 -18.93
N GLY A 154 8.75 -4.71 -19.00
CA GLY A 154 7.51 -5.35 -18.58
C GLY A 154 7.12 -6.51 -19.50
N LEU A 155 7.32 -6.37 -20.81
CA LEU A 155 7.16 -7.47 -21.76
C LEU A 155 8.10 -8.65 -21.44
N GLN A 156 9.36 -8.36 -21.09
CA GLN A 156 10.31 -9.41 -20.66
C GLN A 156 9.82 -10.15 -19.42
N LEU A 157 9.26 -9.45 -18.42
CA LEU A 157 8.66 -10.10 -17.25
C LEU A 157 7.43 -10.95 -17.63
N LEU A 158 6.57 -10.46 -18.53
CA LEU A 158 5.37 -11.19 -18.94
C LEU A 158 5.71 -12.48 -19.68
N LYS A 159 6.79 -12.51 -20.48
CA LYS A 159 7.25 -13.71 -21.20
C LYS A 159 7.65 -14.87 -20.28
N GLU A 160 7.98 -14.60 -19.02
CA GLU A 160 8.32 -15.63 -18.02
C GLU A 160 7.08 -16.35 -17.49
N LEU A 161 5.88 -15.80 -17.69
CA LEU A 161 4.63 -16.41 -17.26
C LEU A 161 4.06 -17.32 -18.35
N PRO A 162 3.70 -18.59 -18.03
CA PRO A 162 3.26 -19.58 -19.02
C PRO A 162 1.92 -19.25 -19.68
N ILE A 163 1.20 -18.26 -19.17
CA ILE A 163 -0.10 -17.80 -19.69
C ILE A 163 0.09 -16.82 -20.85
N PHE A 164 1.18 -16.04 -20.82
CA PHE A 164 1.48 -15.09 -21.87
C PHE A 164 2.33 -15.74 -22.93
N SER A 165 1.91 -15.53 -24.16
CA SER A 165 2.45 -16.22 -25.30
C SER A 165 3.63 -15.39 -25.86
N PRO A 166 4.71 -16.02 -26.39
CA PRO A 166 5.88 -15.30 -26.95
C PRO A 166 5.55 -14.23 -28.00
N GLU A 167 4.34 -14.31 -28.57
CA GLU A 167 3.76 -13.51 -29.65
C GLU A 167 3.61 -12.02 -29.32
N ILE A 168 3.44 -11.64 -28.04
CA ILE A 168 3.28 -10.23 -27.64
C ILE A 168 4.53 -9.42 -28.03
N GLY A 169 5.70 -10.05 -28.08
CA GLY A 169 6.95 -9.35 -28.41
C GLY A 169 7.09 -8.93 -29.87
N GLN A 170 6.32 -9.53 -30.80
CA GLN A 170 6.38 -9.12 -32.21
C GLN A 170 5.81 -7.72 -32.45
N ALA A 171 4.85 -7.29 -31.64
CA ALA A 171 4.34 -5.91 -31.73
C ALA A 171 5.46 -4.89 -31.46
N PHE A 172 6.46 -5.25 -30.66
CA PHE A 172 7.58 -4.39 -30.30
C PHE A 172 8.82 -4.61 -31.18
N SER A 173 8.64 -5.13 -32.40
CA SER A 173 9.74 -5.42 -33.34
C SER A 173 10.50 -4.18 -33.79
N GLY A 174 9.80 -3.04 -33.90
CA GLY A 174 10.30 -1.81 -34.49
C GLY A 174 10.14 -1.74 -36.02
N GLU A 175 9.61 -2.78 -36.67
CA GLU A 175 9.33 -2.79 -38.12
C GLU A 175 8.21 -1.79 -38.48
N ALA A 176 7.21 -1.69 -37.62
CA ALA A 176 6.14 -0.72 -37.72
C ALA A 176 5.90 -0.05 -36.37
N SER A 177 5.36 1.17 -36.40
CA SER A 177 4.87 1.84 -35.18
C SER A 177 3.79 0.99 -34.52
N LEU A 178 3.72 1.04 -33.19
CA LEU A 178 2.70 0.32 -32.44
C LEU A 178 1.29 0.76 -32.87
N PRO A 179 0.34 -0.18 -33.01
CA PRO A 179 -1.01 0.17 -33.43
C PRO A 179 -1.74 0.98 -32.36
N ALA A 180 -2.64 1.89 -32.78
CA ALA A 180 -3.44 2.71 -31.87
C ALA A 180 -4.28 1.89 -30.88
N SER A 181 -4.63 0.64 -31.22
CA SER A 181 -5.34 -0.29 -30.32
C SER A 181 -4.53 -0.64 -29.07
N PHE A 182 -3.20 -0.72 -29.15
CA PHE A 182 -2.32 -0.92 -28.00
C PHE A 182 -2.43 0.26 -27.03
N PHE A 183 -2.29 1.48 -27.54
CA PHE A 183 -2.40 2.70 -26.73
C PHE A 183 -3.80 2.92 -26.17
N PHE A 184 -4.84 2.56 -26.93
CA PHE A 184 -6.21 2.56 -26.45
C PHE A 184 -6.40 1.59 -25.28
N MET A 185 -5.91 0.35 -25.38
CA MET A 185 -5.98 -0.63 -24.29
C MET A 185 -5.19 -0.16 -23.06
N ASN A 186 -3.99 0.38 -23.27
CA ASN A 186 -3.17 0.92 -22.19
C ASN A 186 -3.84 2.11 -21.48
N LEU A 187 -4.43 3.03 -22.25
CA LEU A 187 -5.23 4.14 -21.75
C LEU A 187 -6.47 3.63 -20.97
N PHE A 188 -7.19 2.67 -21.54
CA PHE A 188 -8.37 2.07 -20.89
C PHE A 188 -8.01 1.48 -19.53
N LEU A 189 -6.92 0.69 -19.45
CA LEU A 189 -6.44 0.14 -18.18
C LEU A 189 -6.00 1.24 -17.22
N HIS A 190 -5.28 2.26 -17.69
CA HIS A 190 -4.84 3.39 -16.88
C HIS A 190 -6.00 4.19 -16.26
N VAL A 191 -7.14 4.28 -16.96
CA VAL A 191 -8.34 4.96 -16.44
C VAL A 191 -9.18 4.02 -15.58
N ALA A 192 -9.37 2.77 -16.02
CA ALA A 192 -10.23 1.79 -15.34
C ALA A 192 -9.67 1.38 -13.97
N ILE A 193 -8.34 1.24 -13.84
CA ILE A 193 -7.71 0.79 -12.59
C ILE A 193 -7.93 1.79 -11.44
N PRO A 194 -7.62 3.10 -11.56
CA PRO A 194 -7.92 4.08 -10.52
C PRO A 194 -9.41 4.18 -10.16
N LEU A 195 -10.31 4.08 -11.14
CA LEU A 195 -11.75 4.02 -10.87
C LEU A 195 -12.12 2.76 -10.08
N GLY A 196 -11.55 1.62 -10.44
CA GLY A 196 -11.64 0.38 -9.68
C GLY A 196 -11.04 0.50 -8.27
N MET A 197 -9.96 1.27 -8.08
CA MET A 197 -9.38 1.55 -6.77
C MET A 197 -10.31 2.37 -5.88
N VAL A 198 -11.16 3.26 -6.43
CA VAL A 198 -12.20 3.94 -5.64
C VAL A 198 -13.19 2.94 -5.04
N PHE A 199 -13.63 1.96 -5.85
CA PHE A 199 -14.46 0.86 -5.35
C PHE A 199 -13.69 -0.04 -4.37
N GLY A 200 -12.42 -0.35 -4.68
CA GLY A 200 -11.55 -1.10 -3.78
C GLY A 200 -11.33 -0.39 -2.44
N MET A 201 -11.34 0.95 -2.39
CA MET A 201 -11.26 1.74 -1.16
C MET A 201 -12.49 1.55 -0.27
N TRP A 202 -13.67 1.40 -0.88
CA TRP A 202 -14.88 1.01 -0.16
C TRP A 202 -14.71 -0.37 0.50
N ILE A 203 -14.22 -1.38 -0.23
CA ILE A 203 -13.92 -2.71 0.33
C ILE A 203 -12.86 -2.62 1.46
N HIS A 204 -11.79 -1.86 1.21
CA HIS A 204 -10.68 -1.66 2.13
C HIS A 204 -11.13 -1.08 3.48
N THR A 205 -12.16 -0.25 3.47
CA THR A 205 -12.72 0.41 4.65
C THR A 205 -14.03 -0.21 5.14
N ALA A 206 -14.61 -1.19 4.43
CA ALA A 206 -15.94 -1.71 4.67
C ALA A 206 -16.13 -2.34 6.06
N ARG A 207 -15.08 -2.96 6.62
CA ARG A 207 -15.13 -3.62 7.95
C ARG A 207 -14.61 -2.73 9.07
N LEU A 208 -14.50 -1.45 8.78
CA LEU A 208 -13.95 -0.47 9.68
C LEU A 208 -15.02 0.60 9.96
N ALA A 209 -15.72 0.48 11.10
CA ALA A 209 -16.67 1.49 11.53
C ALA A 209 -16.04 2.89 11.59
N ARG A 210 -16.77 3.92 11.15
CA ARG A 210 -16.37 5.35 11.23
C ARG A 210 -14.98 5.65 10.65
N THR A 211 -14.67 5.05 9.50
CA THR A 211 -13.49 5.46 8.72
C THR A 211 -13.59 6.92 8.31
N VAL A 212 -12.48 7.62 8.38
CA VAL A 212 -12.37 8.95 7.79
C VAL A 212 -11.60 8.81 6.52
N TRP A 213 -12.23 9.25 5.44
CA TRP A 213 -11.71 9.11 4.09
C TRP A 213 -10.85 10.29 3.71
N PHE A 214 -11.27 11.49 4.10
CA PHE A 214 -10.61 12.72 3.68
C PHE A 214 -9.53 13.16 4.68
N PRO A 215 -8.40 13.69 4.18
CA PRO A 215 -7.36 14.25 5.02
C PRO A 215 -7.85 15.54 5.72
N VAL A 216 -7.13 15.95 6.77
CA VAL A 216 -7.39 17.25 7.40
C VAL A 216 -7.05 18.35 6.39
N PRO A 217 -7.88 19.40 6.23
CA PRO A 217 -7.67 20.43 5.22
C PRO A 217 -6.28 21.06 5.29
N ALA A 218 -5.79 21.38 6.50
CA ALA A 218 -4.49 22.04 6.68
C ALA A 218 -3.32 21.24 6.07
N ILE A 219 -3.19 19.95 6.43
CA ILE A 219 -2.09 19.12 5.92
C ILE A 219 -2.23 18.87 4.42
N PHE A 220 -3.46 18.65 3.95
CA PHE A 220 -3.71 18.44 2.53
C PHE A 220 -3.38 19.68 1.70
N CYS A 221 -3.76 20.87 2.16
CA CYS A 221 -3.40 22.13 1.51
C CYS A 221 -1.88 22.35 1.49
N TRP A 222 -1.15 22.01 2.56
CA TRP A 222 0.32 22.11 2.56
C TRP A 222 0.96 21.13 1.57
N THR A 223 0.48 19.88 1.52
CA THR A 223 0.94 18.89 0.54
C THR A 223 0.64 19.36 -0.88
N LEU A 224 -0.57 19.81 -1.16
CA LEU A 224 -0.97 20.27 -2.49
C LEU A 224 -0.21 21.54 -2.90
N ALA A 225 0.01 22.48 -1.98
CA ALA A 225 0.82 23.67 -2.23
C ALA A 225 2.27 23.29 -2.55
N GLY A 226 2.86 22.37 -1.79
CA GLY A 226 4.21 21.88 -2.05
C GLY A 226 4.33 21.13 -3.38
N LEU A 227 3.34 20.30 -3.74
CA LEU A 227 3.29 19.62 -5.03
C LEU A 227 3.12 20.59 -6.19
N THR A 228 2.28 21.60 -6.02
CA THR A 228 2.08 22.68 -7.00
C THR A 228 3.37 23.46 -7.21
N ALA A 229 4.04 23.85 -6.12
CA ALA A 229 5.31 24.55 -6.18
C ALA A 229 6.39 23.68 -6.86
N ALA A 230 6.48 22.40 -6.51
CA ALA A 230 7.41 21.47 -7.15
C ALA A 230 7.13 21.32 -8.65
N ALA A 231 5.86 21.16 -9.05
CA ALA A 231 5.43 21.08 -10.45
C ALA A 231 5.77 22.33 -11.27
N MET A 232 5.79 23.51 -10.63
CA MET A 232 6.14 24.78 -11.29
C MET A 232 7.66 25.00 -11.36
N LEU A 233 8.38 24.72 -10.28
CA LEU A 233 9.82 24.98 -10.17
C LEU A 233 10.68 23.93 -10.88
N VAL A 234 10.21 22.67 -10.86
CA VAL A 234 10.86 21.53 -11.48
C VAL A 234 9.82 20.88 -12.38
N PRO A 235 9.61 21.33 -13.62
CA PRO A 235 8.65 20.68 -14.49
C PRO A 235 9.10 19.26 -14.82
N ALA A 236 8.17 18.31 -14.87
CA ALA A 236 8.42 17.00 -15.44
C ALA A 236 8.85 17.21 -16.91
N THR A 237 10.07 16.84 -17.25
CA THR A 237 10.59 16.97 -18.62
C THR A 237 10.08 15.83 -19.49
N LEU A 238 10.00 16.04 -20.80
CA LEU A 238 9.72 14.99 -21.77
C LEU A 238 11.06 14.50 -22.31
N LEU A 239 11.28 13.19 -22.31
CA LEU A 239 12.46 12.58 -22.90
C LEU A 239 12.26 12.41 -24.42
N PRO A 240 13.31 12.06 -25.19
CA PRO A 240 13.16 11.80 -26.61
C PRO A 240 12.09 10.74 -26.89
N GLU A 241 11.46 10.84 -28.06
CA GLU A 241 10.46 9.89 -28.53
C GLU A 241 11.00 8.46 -28.53
N ALA A 242 10.12 7.50 -28.21
CA ALA A 242 10.46 6.09 -28.25
C ALA A 242 10.83 5.63 -29.68
N ASP A 243 12.05 5.12 -29.84
CA ASP A 243 12.55 4.50 -31.07
C ASP A 243 12.89 3.03 -30.77
N LEU A 244 12.01 2.13 -31.20
CA LEU A 244 12.15 0.67 -31.03
C LEU A 244 13.35 0.08 -31.78
N MET A 245 13.96 0.84 -32.70
CA MET A 245 15.19 0.48 -33.41
C MET A 245 16.45 1.07 -32.75
N SER A 246 16.30 1.64 -31.56
CA SER A 246 17.40 2.12 -30.73
C SER A 246 17.40 1.46 -29.35
N ILE A 247 18.61 1.26 -28.81
CA ILE A 247 18.80 0.80 -27.44
C ILE A 247 18.62 2.02 -26.54
N VAL A 248 17.75 1.91 -25.53
CA VAL A 248 17.57 2.97 -24.55
C VAL A 248 18.87 3.15 -23.75
N GLY A 249 19.50 4.31 -23.90
CA GLY A 249 20.73 4.65 -23.20
C GLY A 249 20.51 5.14 -21.77
N ARG A 250 21.42 5.97 -21.28
CA ARG A 250 21.33 6.53 -19.92
C ARG A 250 20.17 7.52 -19.82
N ILE A 251 19.17 7.20 -19.01
CA ILE A 251 18.01 8.05 -18.73
C ILE A 251 17.92 8.40 -17.25
N LYS A 252 17.22 9.48 -16.89
CA LYS A 252 16.87 9.76 -15.50
C LYS A 252 15.75 8.81 -15.08
N SER A 253 16.04 7.82 -14.23
CA SER A 253 15.02 6.88 -13.76
C SER A 253 14.22 7.43 -12.61
N ASP A 254 12.97 7.01 -12.55
CA ASP A 254 12.21 6.99 -11.30
C ASP A 254 12.50 5.69 -10.55
N TRP A 255 13.13 5.79 -9.37
CA TRP A 255 13.49 4.61 -8.59
C TRP A 255 12.29 3.93 -7.95
N TRP A 256 11.20 4.65 -7.68
CA TRP A 256 10.01 4.07 -7.09
C TRP A 256 9.30 3.07 -8.00
N TYR A 257 9.34 3.28 -9.31
CA TYR A 257 8.68 2.42 -10.29
C TYR A 257 9.64 1.54 -11.09
N MET A 258 10.93 1.88 -11.13
CA MET A 258 11.94 1.15 -11.90
C MET A 258 12.96 0.37 -11.06
N PHE A 259 12.86 0.35 -9.72
CA PHE A 259 13.85 -0.34 -8.86
C PHE A 259 14.09 -1.82 -9.21
N TRP A 260 13.14 -2.47 -9.87
CA TRP A 260 13.22 -3.88 -10.28
C TRP A 260 13.96 -4.09 -11.60
N ILE A 261 14.10 -3.07 -12.45
CA ILE A 261 14.80 -3.16 -13.74
C ILE A 261 16.29 -3.48 -13.54
N PRO A 262 17.04 -2.80 -12.63
CA PRO A 262 18.41 -3.19 -12.30
C PRO A 262 18.52 -4.67 -11.88
N LEU A 263 17.58 -5.14 -11.05
CA LEU A 263 17.56 -6.53 -10.59
C LEU A 263 17.35 -7.49 -11.77
N ALA A 264 16.40 -7.19 -12.66
CA ALA A 264 16.12 -7.99 -13.85
C ALA A 264 17.33 -8.03 -14.81
N ASN A 265 18.02 -6.91 -14.99
CA ASN A 265 19.17 -6.80 -15.89
C ASN A 265 20.42 -7.51 -15.37
N VAL A 266 20.65 -7.52 -14.05
CA VAL A 266 21.83 -8.16 -13.43
C VAL A 266 21.62 -9.66 -13.20
N THR A 267 20.38 -10.09 -12.95
CA THR A 267 20.07 -11.49 -12.64
C THR A 267 19.35 -12.18 -13.80
N SER A 268 18.02 -12.11 -13.82
CA SER A 268 17.16 -12.44 -14.95
C SER A 268 15.76 -11.85 -14.72
N PRO A 269 14.96 -11.65 -15.79
CA PRO A 269 13.56 -11.25 -15.64
C PRO A 269 12.76 -12.20 -14.75
N GLY A 270 12.96 -13.52 -14.89
CA GLY A 270 12.30 -14.54 -14.06
C GLY A 270 12.61 -14.42 -12.56
N ILE A 271 13.85 -14.06 -12.17
CA ILE A 271 14.21 -13.83 -10.76
C ILE A 271 13.53 -12.56 -10.25
N ALA A 272 13.53 -11.48 -11.03
CA ALA A 272 12.85 -10.24 -10.65
C ALA A 272 11.33 -10.45 -10.46
N LEU A 273 10.69 -11.19 -11.37
CA LEU A 273 9.28 -11.57 -11.26
C LEU A 273 9.04 -12.42 -10.01
N SER A 274 9.90 -13.41 -9.75
CA SER A 274 9.81 -14.26 -8.56
C SER A 274 9.97 -13.48 -7.26
N ALA A 275 10.85 -12.48 -7.24
CA ALA A 275 11.04 -11.59 -6.10
C ALA A 275 9.80 -10.73 -5.82
N TRP A 276 9.17 -10.17 -6.86
CA TRP A 276 7.89 -9.47 -6.75
C TRP A 276 6.76 -10.38 -6.27
N GLY A 277 6.65 -11.58 -6.85
CA GLY A 277 5.70 -12.60 -6.43
C GLY A 277 5.87 -12.98 -4.96
N LEU A 278 7.11 -13.23 -4.53
CA LEU A 278 7.44 -13.54 -3.15
C LEU A 278 7.11 -12.37 -2.21
N PHE A 279 7.44 -11.13 -2.58
CA PHE A 279 7.10 -9.94 -1.80
C PHE A 279 5.59 -9.84 -1.55
N PHE A 280 4.77 -9.99 -2.59
CA PHE A 280 3.32 -9.93 -2.43
C PHE A 280 2.75 -11.15 -1.72
N ILE A 281 3.29 -12.36 -1.92
CA ILE A 281 2.90 -13.56 -1.15
C ILE A 281 3.19 -13.38 0.35
N ILE A 282 4.33 -12.79 0.70
CA ILE A 282 4.67 -12.42 2.09
C ILE A 282 3.65 -11.41 2.60
N MET A 283 3.38 -10.33 1.84
CA MET A 283 2.39 -9.34 2.23
C MET A 283 1.01 -9.96 2.44
N PHE A 284 0.53 -10.81 1.54
CA PHE A 284 -0.73 -11.50 1.69
C PHE A 284 -0.72 -12.45 2.88
N SER A 285 0.36 -13.14 3.19
CA SER A 285 0.37 -14.11 4.30
C SER A 285 0.44 -13.47 5.69
N ILE A 286 0.94 -12.23 5.83
CA ILE A 286 1.14 -11.51 7.13
C ILE A 286 0.00 -11.70 8.14
N PRO A 287 -1.29 -11.51 7.79
CA PRO A 287 -2.37 -11.63 8.77
C PRO A 287 -2.48 -13.00 9.49
N TRP A 288 -1.92 -14.08 8.92
CA TRP A 288 -2.08 -15.44 9.43
C TRP A 288 -0.93 -15.89 10.34
N TRP A 289 0.31 -15.74 9.88
CA TRP A 289 1.53 -16.09 10.64
C TRP A 289 2.04 -14.99 11.57
N TRP A 290 1.66 -13.71 11.35
CA TRP A 290 2.03 -12.60 12.24
C TRP A 290 1.03 -12.38 13.39
N ARG A 291 0.06 -13.29 13.52
CA ARG A 291 -0.95 -13.28 14.58
C ARG A 291 -0.34 -13.80 15.89
N PRO A 292 -0.51 -13.09 17.03
CA PRO A 292 -0.06 -13.60 18.33
C PRO A 292 -0.83 -14.88 18.73
N PRO A 293 -0.20 -15.80 19.49
CA PRO A 293 -0.84 -17.05 19.92
C PRO A 293 -2.08 -16.77 20.77
N ARG A 294 -3.10 -17.65 20.67
CA ARG A 294 -4.39 -17.45 21.37
C ARG A 294 -4.24 -17.29 22.89
N SER A 295 -3.28 -17.95 23.50
CA SER A 295 -2.97 -17.85 24.93
C SER A 295 -2.49 -16.46 25.36
N ALA A 296 -1.91 -15.68 24.43
CA ALA A 296 -1.46 -14.31 24.68
C ALA A 296 -2.55 -13.27 24.42
N LEU A 297 -3.69 -13.67 23.83
CA LEU A 297 -4.78 -12.74 23.53
C LEU A 297 -5.63 -12.48 24.77
N PRO A 298 -5.98 -11.22 25.05
CA PRO A 298 -6.91 -10.90 26.13
C PRO A 298 -8.28 -11.56 25.90
N PRO A 299 -8.97 -12.00 26.98
CA PRO A 299 -10.24 -12.72 26.87
C PRO A 299 -11.30 -11.84 26.21
N ILE A 300 -12.12 -12.41 25.32
CA ILE A 300 -13.20 -11.65 24.66
C ILE A 300 -14.17 -11.06 25.67
N SER A 301 -14.79 -9.93 25.30
CA SER A 301 -15.84 -9.34 26.11
C SER A 301 -17.03 -10.29 26.27
N LYS A 302 -17.67 -10.27 27.44
CA LYS A 302 -18.88 -11.01 27.79
C LYS A 302 -19.99 -10.04 28.18
N VAL A 303 -21.24 -10.48 28.04
CA VAL A 303 -22.43 -9.76 28.46
C VAL A 303 -23.08 -10.55 29.60
N ILE A 304 -23.50 -9.85 30.64
CA ILE A 304 -24.35 -10.38 31.71
C ILE A 304 -25.77 -10.17 31.23
N GLU A 305 -26.42 -11.26 30.84
CA GLU A 305 -27.69 -11.21 30.11
C GLU A 305 -28.79 -10.55 30.94
N ASP A 306 -28.85 -10.89 32.24
CA ASP A 306 -29.85 -10.38 33.18
C ASP A 306 -29.75 -8.86 33.42
N ASP A 307 -28.54 -8.30 33.34
CA ASP A 307 -28.29 -6.87 33.54
C ASP A 307 -28.49 -6.06 32.23
N CYS A 308 -28.62 -6.74 31.07
CA CYS A 308 -28.63 -6.07 29.77
C CYS A 308 -29.99 -5.41 29.47
N THR A 309 -30.02 -4.08 29.40
CA THR A 309 -31.26 -3.33 29.10
C THR A 309 -31.60 -3.20 27.61
N GLY A 310 -30.67 -3.59 26.72
CA GLY A 310 -30.89 -3.51 25.27
C GLY A 310 -30.80 -2.13 24.63
N CYS A 311 -30.17 -1.15 25.29
CA CYS A 311 -30.05 0.24 24.80
C CYS A 311 -29.23 0.43 23.51
N THR A 312 -28.52 -0.60 23.03
CA THR A 312 -27.70 -0.63 21.80
C THR A 312 -26.42 0.22 21.78
N GLN A 313 -26.12 1.01 22.83
CA GLN A 313 -24.98 1.93 22.82
C GLN A 313 -23.63 1.21 22.65
N CYS A 314 -23.41 0.10 23.36
CA CYS A 314 -22.17 -0.67 23.25
C CYS A 314 -21.93 -1.19 21.82
N ALA A 315 -23.00 -1.54 21.09
CA ALA A 315 -22.91 -1.95 19.69
C ALA A 315 -22.56 -0.78 18.77
N ARG A 316 -23.16 0.40 18.99
CA ARG A 316 -22.83 1.63 18.25
C ARG A 316 -21.39 2.07 18.48
N ASP A 317 -20.88 1.94 19.70
CA ASP A 317 -19.54 2.40 20.05
C ASP A 317 -18.44 1.39 19.67
N CYS A 318 -18.77 0.12 19.45
CA CYS A 318 -17.81 -0.91 19.05
C CYS A 318 -17.11 -0.55 17.71
N PRO A 319 -15.81 -0.22 17.71
CA PRO A 319 -15.11 0.20 16.49
C PRO A 319 -14.76 -0.96 15.55
N TYR A 320 -15.14 -2.17 15.92
CA TYR A 320 -14.89 -3.41 15.19
C TYR A 320 -16.18 -4.16 14.82
N GLU A 321 -17.35 -3.56 15.09
CA GLU A 321 -18.67 -4.14 14.81
C GLU A 321 -18.82 -5.57 15.38
N ALA A 322 -18.19 -5.80 16.53
CA ALA A 322 -18.15 -7.12 17.17
C ALA A 322 -19.40 -7.44 18.00
N ILE A 323 -20.34 -6.51 18.12
CA ILE A 323 -21.54 -6.65 18.96
C ILE A 323 -22.76 -6.54 18.07
N THR A 324 -23.60 -7.57 18.11
CA THR A 324 -24.89 -7.61 17.42
C THR A 324 -25.99 -7.60 18.46
N MET A 325 -27.07 -6.85 18.20
CA MET A 325 -28.25 -6.85 19.06
C MET A 325 -29.20 -7.93 18.56
N VAL A 326 -29.56 -8.88 19.43
CA VAL A 326 -30.48 -9.99 19.12
C VAL A 326 -31.70 -9.91 20.04
N PRO A 327 -32.88 -10.42 19.67
CA PRO A 327 -34.01 -10.51 20.59
C PRO A 327 -33.64 -11.32 21.84
N HIS A 328 -33.95 -10.81 23.03
CA HIS A 328 -33.77 -11.56 24.28
C HIS A 328 -34.78 -12.72 24.38
N SER A 329 -34.44 -13.78 25.11
CA SER A 329 -35.26 -15.00 25.27
C SER A 329 -36.67 -14.71 25.83
N ASN A 330 -36.80 -13.68 26.67
CA ASN A 330 -38.06 -13.18 27.21
C ASN A 330 -38.91 -12.35 26.21
N GLY A 331 -38.38 -12.04 25.01
CA GLY A 331 -39.05 -11.28 23.97
C GLY A 331 -39.28 -9.78 24.23
N LYS A 332 -38.84 -9.23 25.38
CA LYS A 332 -39.20 -7.86 25.81
C LYS A 332 -38.20 -6.79 25.40
N HIS A 333 -36.94 -7.16 25.18
CA HIS A 333 -35.87 -6.22 24.82
C HIS A 333 -34.80 -6.91 23.98
N LEU A 334 -33.84 -6.12 23.48
CA LEU A 334 -32.69 -6.63 22.74
C LEU A 334 -31.56 -7.02 23.70
N LEU A 335 -30.91 -8.14 23.44
CA LEU A 335 -29.70 -8.59 24.12
C LEU A 335 -28.47 -8.29 23.26
N ALA A 336 -27.43 -7.73 23.86
CA ALA A 336 -26.14 -7.60 23.20
C ALA A 336 -25.45 -8.96 23.13
N LYS A 337 -25.04 -9.39 21.93
CA LYS A 337 -24.28 -10.63 21.71
C LYS A 337 -22.95 -10.31 21.07
N ILE A 338 -21.87 -10.88 21.61
CA ILE A 338 -20.50 -10.59 21.20
C ILE A 338 -20.01 -11.67 20.26
N SER A 339 -19.47 -11.25 19.11
CA SER A 339 -18.86 -12.14 18.14
C SER A 339 -17.42 -12.48 18.55
N PRO A 340 -17.08 -13.77 18.77
CA PRO A 340 -15.73 -14.18 19.16
C PRO A 340 -14.69 -13.98 18.05
N ILE A 341 -15.13 -13.85 16.80
CA ILE A 341 -14.26 -13.66 15.64
C ILE A 341 -13.84 -12.18 15.49
N HIS A 342 -14.76 -11.26 15.77
CA HIS A 342 -14.55 -9.82 15.58
C HIS A 342 -14.03 -9.11 16.83
N CYS A 343 -14.33 -9.63 18.04
CA CYS A 343 -13.93 -9.00 19.29
C CYS A 343 -12.41 -9.07 19.49
N VAL A 344 -11.75 -7.92 19.56
CA VAL A 344 -10.31 -7.81 19.89
C VAL A 344 -10.06 -7.52 21.37
N SER A 345 -11.10 -7.61 22.21
CA SER A 345 -11.03 -7.35 23.66
C SER A 345 -10.45 -5.96 24.02
N CYS A 346 -10.84 -4.94 23.26
CA CYS A 346 -10.39 -3.56 23.51
C CYS A 346 -11.01 -2.91 24.77
N GLY A 347 -12.11 -3.46 25.31
CA GLY A 347 -12.78 -2.96 26.52
C GLY A 347 -13.65 -1.71 26.33
N ILE A 348 -13.71 -1.11 25.14
CA ILE A 348 -14.51 0.12 24.88
C ILE A 348 -15.99 -0.08 25.20
N CYS A 349 -16.53 -1.28 24.95
CA CYS A 349 -17.92 -1.61 25.26
C CYS A 349 -18.25 -1.49 26.75
N ALA A 350 -17.29 -1.76 27.64
CA ALA A 350 -17.49 -1.63 29.08
C ALA A 350 -17.80 -0.18 29.46
N ALA A 351 -16.95 0.74 29.01
CA ALA A 351 -17.15 2.16 29.26
C ALA A 351 -18.35 2.77 28.53
N SER A 352 -18.95 2.04 27.57
CA SER A 352 -20.13 2.47 26.82
C SER A 352 -21.43 1.90 27.41
N CYS A 353 -21.35 1.08 28.47
CA CYS A 353 -22.48 0.42 29.08
C CYS A 353 -22.80 1.03 30.43
N ASP A 354 -23.88 1.81 30.46
CA ASP A 354 -24.37 2.51 31.64
C ASP A 354 -24.70 1.56 32.81
N VAL A 355 -25.31 0.42 32.51
CA VAL A 355 -25.67 -0.64 33.49
C VAL A 355 -24.53 -1.63 33.78
N LEU A 356 -23.31 -1.36 33.28
CA LEU A 356 -22.11 -2.16 33.57
C LEU A 356 -22.24 -3.67 33.24
N ALA A 357 -23.09 -4.00 32.26
CA ALA A 357 -23.46 -5.37 31.89
C ALA A 357 -22.53 -6.01 30.85
N VAL A 358 -21.60 -5.27 30.25
CA VAL A 358 -20.69 -5.80 29.21
C VAL A 358 -19.25 -5.40 29.47
N GLY A 359 -18.31 -6.29 29.17
CA GLY A 359 -16.87 -5.99 29.24
C GLY A 359 -16.00 -7.22 29.10
N PRO A 360 -14.69 -7.07 28.85
CA PRO A 360 -13.74 -8.16 29.05
C PRO A 360 -13.76 -8.62 30.51
N PRO A 361 -13.59 -9.92 30.78
CA PRO A 361 -13.35 -10.42 32.13
C PRO A 361 -12.22 -9.63 32.82
N ASP A 362 -12.42 -9.29 34.10
CA ASP A 362 -11.52 -8.53 34.96
C ASP A 362 -11.23 -7.08 34.52
N ARG A 363 -11.88 -6.62 33.44
CA ARG A 363 -11.75 -5.26 32.88
C ARG A 363 -13.11 -4.68 32.51
N ALA A 364 -14.17 -5.18 33.13
CA ALA A 364 -15.48 -4.58 33.03
C ALA A 364 -15.50 -3.28 33.85
N SER A 365 -16.45 -2.39 33.56
CA SER A 365 -16.52 -1.11 34.25
C SER A 365 -16.80 -1.27 35.75
N ARG A 366 -17.51 -2.32 36.17
CA ARG A 366 -17.66 -2.68 37.59
C ARG A 366 -16.32 -2.92 38.30
N ASP A 367 -15.43 -3.68 37.66
CA ASP A 367 -14.11 -3.99 38.21
C ASP A 367 -13.26 -2.72 38.24
N GLN A 368 -13.32 -1.91 37.17
CA GLN A 368 -12.61 -0.64 37.07
C GLN A 368 -13.04 0.36 38.16
N ILE A 369 -14.35 0.49 38.42
CA ILE A 369 -14.87 1.43 39.42
C ILE A 369 -14.42 1.02 40.83
N ALA A 370 -14.60 -0.25 41.21
CA ALA A 370 -14.18 -0.75 42.52
C ALA A 370 -12.67 -0.56 42.75
N ASN A 371 -11.89 -0.82 41.70
CA ASN A 371 -10.45 -0.63 41.68
C ASN A 371 -10.04 0.85 41.88
N ILE A 372 -10.72 1.77 41.20
CA ILE A 372 -10.46 3.21 41.34
C ILE A 372 -10.90 3.71 42.71
N GLU A 373 -12.01 3.24 43.25
CA GLU A 373 -12.48 3.58 44.59
C GLU A 373 -11.44 3.19 45.65
N HIS A 374 -10.92 1.96 45.58
CA HIS A 374 -9.83 1.52 46.45
C HIS A 374 -8.57 2.39 46.32
N PHE A 375 -8.18 2.73 45.08
CA PHE A 375 -7.05 3.64 44.85
C PHE A 375 -7.28 5.02 45.47
N CYS A 376 -8.49 5.58 45.32
CA CYS A 376 -8.86 6.88 45.87
C CYS A 376 -8.88 6.86 47.41
N GLU A 377 -9.22 5.73 48.03
CA GLU A 377 -9.14 5.53 49.48
C GLU A 377 -7.72 5.40 50.00
N GLU A 378 -6.86 4.72 49.26
CA GLU A 378 -5.47 4.47 49.68
C GLU A 378 -4.55 5.66 49.44
N LYS A 379 -4.72 6.38 48.31
CA LYS A 379 -3.73 7.35 47.82
C LYS A 379 -4.16 8.80 47.95
N LEU A 380 -5.45 9.10 47.83
CA LEU A 380 -5.91 10.50 47.81
C LEU A 380 -6.27 10.96 49.22
N THR A 381 -5.66 12.06 49.64
CA THR A 381 -6.10 12.77 50.84
C THR A 381 -7.33 13.62 50.52
N THR A 382 -8.22 13.84 51.47
CA THR A 382 -9.41 14.67 51.29
C THR A 382 -8.97 16.13 51.20
N GLY A 383 -8.66 16.63 50.01
CA GLY A 383 -8.15 17.98 49.79
C GLY A 383 -8.20 18.41 48.31
N SER A 384 -8.47 19.69 48.06
CA SER A 384 -8.71 20.25 46.70
C SER A 384 -7.47 20.35 45.80
N GLY A 385 -6.28 19.97 46.29
CA GLY A 385 -5.01 20.10 45.56
C GLY A 385 -4.52 18.84 44.85
N GLU A 386 -5.14 17.67 45.10
CA GLU A 386 -4.69 16.40 44.53
C GLU A 386 -4.98 16.32 43.03
N ILE A 387 -4.00 15.89 42.22
CA ILE A 387 -4.14 15.73 40.77
C ILE A 387 -3.91 14.27 40.38
N VAL A 388 -4.84 13.70 39.61
CA VAL A 388 -4.69 12.34 39.07
C VAL A 388 -4.36 12.37 37.58
N LEU A 389 -3.21 11.80 37.23
CA LEU A 389 -2.74 11.59 35.87
C LEU A 389 -3.22 10.22 35.38
N ILE A 390 -4.00 10.18 34.31
CA ILE A 390 -4.49 8.95 33.71
C ILE A 390 -3.83 8.77 32.34
N GLY A 391 -3.00 7.74 32.18
CA GLY A 391 -2.25 7.47 30.95
C GLY A 391 -2.74 6.25 30.18
N CYS A 392 -2.81 6.37 28.85
CA CYS A 392 -3.00 5.22 27.96
C CYS A 392 -1.71 4.41 27.84
N THR A 393 -1.70 3.14 28.25
CA THR A 393 -0.50 2.27 28.15
C THR A 393 -0.07 1.98 26.71
N HIS A 394 -0.93 2.24 25.73
CA HIS A 394 -0.60 2.16 24.31
C HIS A 394 0.12 3.42 23.77
N ASN A 395 0.29 4.48 24.56
CA ASN A 395 0.95 5.71 24.14
C ASN A 395 2.48 5.65 24.40
N ASP A 396 3.18 4.73 23.73
CA ASP A 396 4.63 4.52 23.78
C ASP A 396 5.29 4.84 25.14
N SER A 397 6.21 5.81 25.23
CA SER A 397 6.92 6.13 26.49
C SER A 397 6.19 7.12 27.41
N VAL A 398 5.03 7.66 27.01
CA VAL A 398 4.24 8.60 27.81
C VAL A 398 3.82 8.00 29.17
N PRO A 399 3.32 6.76 29.28
CA PRO A 399 3.07 6.10 30.55
C PRO A 399 4.23 6.16 31.55
N GLN A 400 5.45 5.86 31.08
CA GLN A 400 6.64 5.88 31.94
C GLN A 400 6.98 7.29 32.38
N TYR A 401 6.85 8.25 31.46
CA TYR A 401 7.03 9.66 31.76
C TYR A 401 6.04 10.17 32.83
N LEU A 402 4.75 9.83 32.70
CA LEU A 402 3.73 10.22 33.67
C LEU A 402 3.93 9.56 35.04
N GLU A 403 4.37 8.31 35.06
CA GLU A 403 4.72 7.60 36.31
C GLU A 403 5.87 8.30 37.03
N ASN A 404 6.93 8.68 36.30
CA ASN A 404 8.05 9.43 36.86
C ASN A 404 7.61 10.82 37.34
N LEU A 405 6.78 11.52 36.56
CA LEU A 405 6.27 12.85 36.91
C LEU A 405 5.42 12.83 38.18
N ALA A 406 4.58 11.80 38.36
CA ALA A 406 3.81 11.60 39.58
C ALA A 406 4.69 11.22 40.78
N ALA A 407 5.82 10.53 40.56
CA ALA A 407 6.77 10.23 41.63
C ALA A 407 7.59 11.45 42.07
N GLU A 408 7.88 12.37 41.15
CA GLU A 408 8.66 13.58 41.42
C GLU A 408 7.83 14.70 42.08
N GLN A 409 6.52 14.74 41.84
CA GLN A 409 5.66 15.85 42.25
C GLN A 409 4.70 15.45 43.37
N SER A 410 4.74 16.18 44.49
CA SER A 410 3.79 15.99 45.59
C SER A 410 2.34 16.25 45.13
N HIS A 411 1.39 15.55 45.74
CA HIS A 411 -0.05 15.63 45.41
C HIS A 411 -0.40 15.29 43.95
N THR A 412 0.42 14.46 43.31
CA THR A 412 0.20 14.00 41.94
C THR A 412 0.29 12.49 41.88
N HIS A 413 -0.74 11.83 41.35
CA HIS A 413 -0.80 10.37 41.32
C HIS A 413 -1.04 9.85 39.90
N TYR A 414 -0.51 8.67 39.58
CA TYR A 414 -0.62 8.09 38.24
C TYR A 414 -1.48 6.81 38.22
N ILE A 415 -2.38 6.73 37.23
CA ILE A 415 -3.17 5.55 36.89
C ILE A 415 -2.93 5.20 35.41
N GLY A 416 -2.36 4.01 35.17
CA GLY A 416 -2.24 3.47 33.82
C GLY A 416 -3.48 2.68 33.40
N LEU A 417 -4.11 3.08 32.29
CA LEU A 417 -5.22 2.36 31.67
C LEU A 417 -4.77 1.71 30.35
N ASN A 418 -5.24 0.49 30.08
CA ASN A 418 -5.01 -0.16 28.79
C ASN A 418 -5.39 0.71 27.60
N CYS A 419 -6.52 1.40 27.70
CA CYS A 419 -6.91 2.40 26.71
C CYS A 419 -7.79 3.45 27.39
N CYS A 420 -7.54 4.74 27.16
CA CYS A 420 -8.41 5.80 27.70
C CYS A 420 -9.88 5.63 27.28
N GLY A 421 -10.16 4.99 26.13
CA GLY A 421 -11.52 4.70 25.70
C GLY A 421 -12.29 3.74 26.60
N THR A 422 -11.62 3.02 27.50
CA THR A 422 -12.24 2.13 28.49
C THR A 422 -12.51 2.84 29.82
N LEU A 423 -12.22 4.13 29.95
CA LEU A 423 -12.56 4.89 31.15
C LEU A 423 -14.07 5.18 31.15
N HIS A 424 -14.78 4.60 32.12
CA HIS A 424 -16.20 4.87 32.36
C HIS A 424 -16.38 6.24 33.05
N SER A 425 -17.50 6.93 32.80
CA SER A 425 -17.77 8.26 33.39
C SER A 425 -17.86 8.19 34.93
N ALA A 426 -18.55 7.20 35.48
CA ALA A 426 -18.60 6.94 36.93
C ALA A 426 -17.22 6.74 37.59
N SER A 427 -16.27 6.14 36.88
CA SER A 427 -14.89 6.01 37.37
C SER A 427 -14.21 7.37 37.52
N LEU A 428 -14.49 8.29 36.59
CA LEU A 428 -13.96 9.65 36.63
C LEU A 428 -14.64 10.50 37.72
N GLU A 429 -15.95 10.32 37.91
CA GLU A 429 -16.73 10.94 38.99
C GLU A 429 -16.13 10.60 40.36
N LYS A 430 -15.90 9.30 40.62
CA LYS A 430 -15.27 8.84 41.87
C LYS A 430 -13.89 9.45 42.15
N ILE A 431 -13.11 9.70 41.10
CA ILE A 431 -11.81 10.37 41.23
C ILE A 431 -12.03 11.85 41.59
N LEU A 432 -12.93 12.53 40.89
CA LEU A 432 -13.19 13.97 41.08
C LEU A 432 -13.95 14.29 42.38
N ASP A 433 -14.58 13.30 43.02
CA ASP A 433 -15.13 13.44 44.38
C ASP A 433 -14.02 13.68 45.43
N ARG A 434 -12.79 13.20 45.17
CA ARG A 434 -11.66 13.31 46.11
C ARG A 434 -10.48 14.13 45.60
N ALA A 435 -10.21 14.12 44.29
CA ALA A 435 -9.10 14.83 43.67
C ALA A 435 -9.51 16.22 43.19
N GLY A 436 -8.65 17.22 43.33
CA GLY A 436 -8.84 18.56 42.77
C GLY A 436 -9.03 18.56 41.25
N GLY A 437 -8.25 17.76 40.51
CA GLY A 437 -8.37 17.66 39.06
C GLY A 437 -7.80 16.38 38.46
N VAL A 438 -8.10 16.16 37.18
CA VAL A 438 -7.67 14.98 36.42
C VAL A 438 -7.08 15.38 35.08
N MET A 439 -5.91 14.83 34.73
CA MET A 439 -5.33 14.97 33.41
C MET A 439 -5.33 13.63 32.66
N LEU A 440 -5.99 13.61 31.50
CA LEU A 440 -6.17 12.44 30.63
C LEU A 440 -5.15 12.48 29.47
N CYS A 441 -4.17 11.59 29.50
CA CYS A 441 -3.15 11.44 28.48
C CYS A 441 -3.44 10.24 27.57
N GLY A 442 -4.17 10.49 26.48
CA GLY A 442 -4.49 9.50 25.45
C GLY A 442 -3.41 9.37 24.37
N CYS A 443 -3.53 8.37 23.50
CA CYS A 443 -2.70 8.29 22.29
C CYS A 443 -2.86 9.55 21.42
N ALA A 444 -1.77 9.94 20.73
CA ALA A 444 -1.79 10.97 19.71
C ALA A 444 -2.95 10.80 18.70
N ALA A 445 -3.49 11.92 18.23
CA ALA A 445 -4.62 11.94 17.30
C ALA A 445 -4.33 11.07 16.07
N ARG A 446 -5.28 10.18 15.72
CA ARG A 446 -5.17 9.17 14.64
C ARG A 446 -4.09 8.09 14.77
N ASN A 447 -3.22 8.14 15.78
CA ASN A 447 -2.34 7.00 16.11
C ASN A 447 -2.96 6.04 17.15
N CYS A 448 -4.22 6.25 17.56
CA CYS A 448 -4.89 5.42 18.55
C CYS A 448 -4.92 3.93 18.17
N MET A 449 -4.46 3.06 19.08
CA MET A 449 -4.43 1.61 18.90
C MET A 449 -5.84 1.02 18.68
N ASN A 450 -6.80 1.46 19.50
CA ASN A 450 -8.19 1.02 19.45
C ASN A 450 -9.09 1.92 18.58
N ARG A 451 -8.48 2.63 17.62
CA ARG A 451 -9.12 3.51 16.62
C ARG A 451 -9.78 4.75 17.20
N ASP A 452 -10.89 4.59 17.92
CA ASP A 452 -11.76 5.67 18.37
C ASP A 452 -11.74 5.86 19.90
N GLY A 453 -10.92 5.13 20.64
CA GLY A 453 -10.97 5.12 22.11
C GLY A 453 -10.97 6.52 22.73
N LEU A 454 -10.04 7.39 22.33
CA LEU A 454 -10.01 8.78 22.81
C LEU A 454 -11.25 9.56 22.37
N ASN A 455 -11.66 9.48 21.09
CA ASN A 455 -12.82 10.21 20.57
C ASN A 455 -14.13 9.83 21.29
N LEU A 456 -14.27 8.54 21.63
CA LEU A 456 -15.42 8.03 22.38
C LEU A 456 -15.43 8.54 23.82
N LEU A 457 -14.26 8.56 24.48
CA LEU A 457 -14.12 9.17 25.80
C LEU A 457 -14.51 10.65 25.77
N LEU A 458 -13.93 11.43 24.85
CA LEU A 458 -14.28 12.85 24.70
C LEU A 458 -15.78 13.04 24.44
N GLY A 459 -16.39 12.14 23.66
CA GLY A 459 -17.83 12.12 23.44
C GLY A 459 -18.64 11.99 24.73
N ARG A 460 -18.21 11.14 25.67
CA ARG A 460 -18.86 10.99 26.98
C ARG A 460 -18.66 12.20 27.90
N LEU A 461 -17.43 12.73 27.95
CA LEU A 461 -17.08 13.90 28.77
C LEU A 461 -17.85 15.16 28.37
N TYR A 462 -18.00 15.39 27.05
CA TYR A 462 -18.69 16.56 26.51
C TYR A 462 -20.16 16.30 26.18
N GLY A 463 -20.77 15.24 26.72
CA GLY A 463 -22.21 14.99 26.64
C GLY A 463 -22.75 14.64 25.24
N LYS A 464 -21.89 14.18 24.33
CA LYS A 464 -22.29 13.68 23.00
C LYS A 464 -22.61 12.18 23.00
N ARG A 465 -22.26 11.46 24.07
CA ARG A 465 -22.45 10.00 24.22
C ARG A 465 -22.79 9.65 25.66
N VAL A 466 -23.56 8.57 25.84
CA VAL A 466 -23.82 7.95 27.14
C VAL A 466 -22.77 6.86 27.44
N PRO A 467 -22.48 6.57 28.71
CA PRO A 467 -22.88 7.32 29.90
C PRO A 467 -22.21 8.69 29.93
N MET A 468 -22.99 9.74 30.13
CA MET A 468 -22.48 11.11 30.18
C MET A 468 -21.82 11.35 31.53
N LEU A 469 -20.78 12.18 31.55
CA LEU A 469 -20.28 12.72 32.82
C LEU A 469 -21.37 13.56 33.49
N ASP A 470 -21.51 13.43 34.81
CA ASP A 470 -22.41 14.27 35.61
C ASP A 470 -22.25 15.76 35.25
N ARG A 471 -23.39 16.47 35.17
CA ARG A 471 -23.44 17.90 34.87
C ARG A 471 -22.96 18.76 36.03
N GLU A 472 -23.01 18.25 37.26
CA GLU A 472 -22.55 18.94 38.46
C GLU A 472 -21.02 19.04 38.52
N ILE A 473 -20.30 18.16 37.81
CA ILE A 473 -18.84 18.19 37.74
C ILE A 473 -18.38 19.32 36.82
N ASP A 474 -17.52 20.19 37.39
CA ASP A 474 -16.81 21.19 36.61
C ASP A 474 -15.83 20.53 35.63
N ARG A 475 -16.07 20.75 34.34
CA ARG A 475 -15.27 20.19 33.25
C ARG A 475 -13.89 20.83 33.14
N GLU A 476 -13.66 22.00 33.70
CA GLU A 476 -12.34 22.65 33.71
C GLU A 476 -11.35 21.92 34.62
N ARG A 477 -11.85 21.12 35.58
CA ARG A 477 -11.05 20.19 36.38
C ARG A 477 -10.54 18.99 35.59
N ILE A 478 -10.97 18.81 34.34
CA ILE A 478 -10.59 17.70 33.47
C ILE A 478 -9.81 18.23 32.27
N VAL A 479 -8.53 17.88 32.18
CA VAL A 479 -7.65 18.31 31.09
C VAL A 479 -7.31 17.13 30.19
N THR A 480 -7.36 17.35 28.88
CA THR A 480 -7.03 16.31 27.91
C THR A 480 -5.73 16.64 27.17
N ALA A 481 -4.81 15.69 27.16
CA ALA A 481 -3.46 15.82 26.61
C ALA A 481 -3.16 14.66 25.65
N PRO A 482 -3.78 14.60 24.46
CA PRO A 482 -3.58 13.53 23.49
C PRO A 482 -2.30 13.75 22.68
N HIS A 483 -1.18 13.81 23.39
CA HIS A 483 0.14 14.17 22.88
C HIS A 483 1.01 12.92 22.71
N SER A 484 1.93 12.97 21.74
CA SER A 484 2.94 11.92 21.59
C SER A 484 4.06 12.08 22.62
N GLU A 485 4.96 11.10 22.70
CA GLU A 485 6.12 11.14 23.60
C GLU A 485 7.07 12.32 23.33
N HIS A 486 6.97 12.96 22.16
CA HIS A 486 7.82 14.09 21.75
C HIS A 486 7.19 15.45 22.06
N GLU A 487 5.96 15.45 22.58
CA GLU A 487 5.20 16.63 22.98
C GLU A 487 5.06 16.70 24.50
N VAL A 488 6.01 16.14 25.24
CA VAL A 488 6.03 16.13 26.72
C VAL A 488 5.94 17.54 27.32
N GLU A 489 6.51 18.54 26.65
CA GLU A 489 6.42 19.92 27.11
C GLU A 489 4.98 20.46 27.11
N GLU A 490 4.16 20.08 26.12
CA GLU A 490 2.74 20.41 26.09
C GLU A 490 1.97 19.70 27.21
N ILE A 491 2.38 18.48 27.57
CA ILE A 491 1.82 17.75 28.72
C ILE A 491 2.15 18.49 30.03
N LYS A 492 3.40 18.97 30.19
CA LYS A 492 3.80 19.77 31.36
C LYS A 492 3.03 21.08 31.45
N GLN A 493 2.96 21.83 30.36
CA GLN A 493 2.23 23.10 30.31
C GLN A 493 0.74 22.93 30.67
N LYS A 494 0.11 21.85 30.20
CA LYS A 494 -1.27 21.53 30.55
C LYS A 494 -1.45 21.15 32.02
N LEU A 495 -0.49 20.42 32.58
CA LEU A 495 -0.50 20.09 34.01
C LEU A 495 -0.32 21.34 34.88
N GLU A 496 0.60 22.23 34.50
CA GLU A 496 0.81 23.50 35.19
C GLU A 496 -0.41 24.41 35.09
N ALA A 497 -1.03 24.49 33.90
CA ALA A 497 -2.27 25.24 33.72
C ALA A 497 -3.42 24.69 34.60
N LEU A 498 -3.53 23.36 34.74
CA LEU A 498 -4.48 22.73 35.66
C LEU A 498 -4.18 23.13 37.11
N ARG A 499 -2.91 23.13 37.52
CA ARG A 499 -2.52 23.56 38.88
C ARG A 499 -2.88 25.01 39.16
N CYS A 500 -2.53 25.94 38.27
CA CYS A 500 -2.87 27.34 38.41
C CYS A 500 -4.38 27.56 38.48
N TYR A 501 -5.15 26.78 37.72
CA TYR A 501 -6.61 26.79 37.79
C TYR A 501 -7.13 26.32 39.16
N LEU A 502 -6.65 25.18 39.67
CA LEU A 502 -7.05 24.66 40.99
C LEU A 502 -6.64 25.57 42.16
N ASN A 503 -5.55 26.31 42.02
CA ASN A 503 -5.10 27.30 43.00
C ASN A 503 -5.86 28.65 42.91
N GLY A 504 -6.75 28.82 41.92
CA GLY A 504 -7.48 30.08 41.71
C GLY A 504 -6.64 31.22 41.12
N GLU A 505 -5.45 30.91 40.59
CA GLU A 505 -4.52 31.89 40.00
C GLU A 505 -4.93 32.28 38.56
N ALA A 506 -5.72 31.43 37.89
CA ALA A 506 -6.18 31.65 36.52
C ALA A 506 -7.54 32.39 36.47
N LYS A 507 -7.53 33.72 36.28
CA LYS A 507 -8.75 34.49 35.95
C LYS A 507 -9.01 34.42 34.43
N ASN A 508 -10.04 33.69 34.01
CA ASN A 508 -10.64 33.65 32.66
C ASN A 508 -9.91 32.91 31.52
N SER A 509 -9.03 31.93 31.77
CA SER A 509 -8.46 31.10 30.71
C SER A 509 -8.96 29.66 30.83
N SER A 510 -9.82 29.19 29.92
CA SER A 510 -10.26 27.78 29.97
C SER A 510 -9.05 26.87 29.70
N VAL A 511 -8.78 25.94 30.61
CA VAL A 511 -7.60 25.05 30.56
C VAL A 511 -7.55 24.19 29.29
N ASN A 512 -8.70 24.04 28.62
CA ASN A 512 -8.86 23.31 27.36
C ASN A 512 -8.94 24.21 26.09
N VAL A 513 -8.65 25.53 26.14
CA VAL A 513 -8.66 26.37 24.92
C VAL A 513 -7.59 25.86 23.94
N PRO A 514 -7.92 25.56 22.68
CA PRO A 514 -6.92 25.33 21.64
C PRO A 514 -6.10 26.61 21.46
N THR A 515 -4.78 26.55 21.65
CA THR A 515 -3.89 27.70 21.45
C THR A 515 -4.13 28.30 20.07
N SER A 516 -4.62 29.55 20.01
CA SER A 516 -4.83 30.24 18.74
C SER A 516 -3.50 30.32 17.98
N ARG A 517 -3.48 29.81 16.75
CA ARG A 517 -2.24 29.68 15.98
C ARG A 517 -2.07 30.89 15.08
N LYS A 518 -0.93 31.57 15.18
CA LYS A 518 -0.58 32.71 14.31
C LYS A 518 -0.41 32.24 12.87
N LEU A 519 -0.63 33.12 11.89
CA LEU A 519 -0.42 32.81 10.46
C LEU A 519 1.01 32.32 10.17
N SER A 520 2.02 32.85 10.87
CA SER A 520 3.41 32.41 10.79
C SER A 520 3.61 30.94 11.17
N TRP A 521 2.72 30.37 11.98
CA TRP A 521 2.72 28.95 12.33
C TRP A 521 2.42 28.10 11.08
N TYR A 522 1.37 28.43 10.31
CA TYR A 522 0.98 27.73 9.09
C TYR A 522 2.03 27.89 7.98
N PHE A 523 2.61 29.09 7.84
CA PHE A 523 3.65 29.37 6.85
C PHE A 523 4.88 28.47 7.04
N LYS A 524 5.39 28.33 8.27
CA LYS A 524 6.55 27.46 8.57
C LYS A 524 6.31 26.00 8.15
N ARG A 525 5.10 25.47 8.36
CA ARG A 525 4.76 24.09 7.99
C ARG A 525 4.59 23.92 6.49
N THR A 526 4.06 24.95 5.81
CA THR A 526 3.99 24.98 4.33
C THR A 526 5.39 24.92 3.73
N VAL A 527 6.33 25.71 4.26
CA VAL A 527 7.75 25.67 3.83
C VAL A 527 8.35 24.29 4.09
N ALA A 528 8.11 23.71 5.27
CA ALA A 528 8.59 22.37 5.61
C ALA A 528 8.03 21.28 4.67
N SER A 529 6.74 21.32 4.33
CA SER A 529 6.12 20.38 3.40
C SER A 529 6.67 20.55 1.99
N THR A 530 6.86 21.79 1.55
CA THR A 530 7.45 22.09 0.24
C THR A 530 8.89 21.58 0.15
N ALA A 531 9.70 21.80 1.19
CA ALA A 531 11.07 21.30 1.25
C ALA A 531 11.13 19.76 1.23
N LEU A 532 10.21 19.08 1.94
CA LEU A 532 10.12 17.62 1.93
C LEU A 532 9.75 17.09 0.53
N ILE A 533 8.77 17.72 -0.13
CA ILE A 533 8.37 17.33 -1.49
C ILE A 533 9.50 17.60 -2.48
N ALA A 534 10.19 18.74 -2.37
CA ALA A 534 11.35 19.05 -3.20
C ALA A 534 12.46 18.01 -3.01
N LEU A 535 12.73 17.58 -1.77
CA LEU A 535 13.68 16.51 -1.48
C LEU A 535 13.29 15.21 -2.19
N VAL A 536 12.02 14.80 -2.11
CA VAL A 536 11.51 13.60 -2.81
C VAL A 536 11.73 13.72 -4.32
N VAL A 537 11.39 14.86 -4.92
CA VAL A 537 11.55 15.10 -6.36
C VAL A 537 13.02 15.06 -6.79
N VAL A 538 13.94 15.56 -5.96
CA VAL A 538 15.39 15.54 -6.24
C VAL A 538 15.96 14.13 -6.09
N VAL A 539 15.62 13.43 -5.00
CA VAL A 539 16.10 12.06 -4.74
C VAL A 539 15.62 11.09 -5.81
N ASN A 540 14.43 11.33 -6.38
CA ASN A 540 13.85 10.49 -7.42
C ASN A 540 14.43 10.74 -8.83
N GLN A 541 15.50 11.54 -8.98
CA GLN A 541 16.14 11.85 -10.28
C GLN A 541 17.52 11.21 -10.46
N ALA A 542 17.75 10.03 -9.88
CA ALA A 542 19.01 9.33 -10.11
C ALA A 542 19.06 8.70 -11.52
N PRO A 543 20.22 8.75 -12.20
CA PRO A 543 20.36 8.20 -13.53
C PRO A 543 20.37 6.66 -13.51
N LEU A 544 19.73 6.05 -14.50
CA LEU A 544 19.72 4.61 -14.73
C LEU A 544 20.26 4.29 -16.12
N GLY A 545 20.94 3.16 -16.21
CA GLY A 545 21.55 2.68 -17.44
C GLY A 545 22.92 3.28 -17.70
N THR A 546 23.60 2.68 -18.66
CA THR A 546 24.85 3.18 -19.25
C THR A 546 24.58 3.52 -20.71
N ASN A 547 25.43 4.36 -21.29
CA ASN A 547 25.34 4.58 -22.74
C ASN A 547 25.72 3.27 -23.45
N PRO A 548 24.98 2.84 -24.47
CA PRO A 548 25.26 1.61 -25.16
C PRO A 548 26.61 1.73 -25.87
N HIS A 549 27.54 0.83 -25.57
CA HIS A 549 28.82 0.69 -26.26
C HIS A 549 28.76 -0.34 -27.40
N HIS A 550 27.66 -1.10 -27.47
CA HIS A 550 27.41 -2.13 -28.47
C HIS A 550 26.24 -1.72 -29.38
N ALA A 551 26.15 -2.40 -30.51
CA ALA A 551 24.92 -2.50 -31.31
C ALA A 551 24.17 -3.78 -30.90
N GLN A 552 22.91 -3.91 -31.32
CA GLN A 552 22.13 -5.12 -31.06
C GLN A 552 21.62 -5.70 -32.38
N LEU A 553 21.75 -7.01 -32.57
CA LEU A 553 21.08 -7.74 -33.63
C LEU A 553 19.77 -8.32 -33.07
N ARG A 554 18.67 -7.96 -33.71
CA ARG A 554 17.34 -8.51 -33.42
C ARG A 554 16.93 -9.40 -34.59
N ILE A 555 16.67 -10.67 -34.29
CA ILE A 555 16.22 -11.66 -35.26
C ILE A 555 14.76 -11.97 -34.95
N MET A 556 13.89 -11.69 -35.91
CA MET A 556 12.47 -12.01 -35.83
C MET A 556 12.06 -12.89 -36.99
N GLY A 557 11.08 -13.76 -36.79
CA GLY A 557 10.61 -14.60 -37.89
C GLY A 557 9.52 -15.57 -37.51
N ARG A 558 8.96 -16.22 -38.53
CA ARG A 558 7.96 -17.27 -38.39
C ARG A 558 8.35 -18.47 -39.25
N LEU A 559 8.48 -19.61 -38.59
CA LEU A 559 8.68 -20.90 -39.22
C LEU A 559 7.34 -21.65 -39.26
N PRO A 560 7.08 -22.44 -40.32
CA PRO A 560 5.83 -23.17 -40.45
C PRO A 560 5.65 -24.18 -39.32
N ALA A 561 4.41 -24.28 -38.83
CA ALA A 561 4.01 -25.35 -37.92
C ALA A 561 4.03 -26.66 -38.71
N GLN A 562 5.04 -27.49 -38.46
CA GLN A 562 5.11 -28.82 -39.05
C GLN A 562 4.97 -29.86 -37.94
N ALA A 563 4.09 -30.82 -38.17
CA ALA A 563 3.91 -31.96 -37.30
C ALA A 563 4.05 -33.24 -38.11
N GLU A 564 4.86 -34.17 -37.62
CA GLU A 564 5.00 -35.50 -38.19
C GLU A 564 4.00 -36.42 -37.50
N GLN A 565 3.18 -37.11 -38.29
CA GLN A 565 2.20 -38.07 -37.78
C GLN A 565 2.73 -39.49 -37.99
N ARG A 566 3.02 -40.19 -36.89
CA ARG A 566 3.47 -41.59 -36.92
C ARG A 566 2.33 -42.50 -36.50
N CYS A 567 1.78 -43.22 -37.47
CA CYS A 567 0.71 -44.19 -37.24
C CYS A 567 1.30 -45.59 -37.04
N ARG A 568 0.86 -46.27 -35.97
CA ARG A 568 1.13 -47.70 -35.74
C ARG A 568 -0.18 -48.46 -35.54
N PRO A 569 -0.28 -49.71 -36.01
CA PRO A 569 -1.44 -50.55 -35.69
C PRO A 569 -1.49 -50.84 -34.17
N LEU A 570 -2.71 -50.94 -33.62
CA LEU A 570 -2.87 -51.36 -32.23
C LEU A 570 -2.44 -52.82 -32.07
N THR A 571 -1.70 -53.09 -31.00
CA THR A 571 -1.40 -54.48 -30.60
C THR A 571 -2.67 -55.17 -30.11
N ASP A 572 -2.71 -56.51 -30.19
CA ASP A 572 -3.92 -57.26 -29.86
C ASP A 572 -4.30 -57.17 -28.37
N THR A 573 -3.32 -56.93 -27.49
CA THR A 573 -3.51 -56.63 -26.06
C THR A 573 -4.15 -55.26 -25.83
N GLU A 574 -3.77 -54.24 -26.62
CA GLU A 574 -4.37 -52.89 -26.59
C GLU A 574 -5.78 -52.88 -27.20
N LYS A 575 -6.06 -53.69 -28.22
CA LYS A 575 -7.43 -53.84 -28.77
C LYS A 575 -8.37 -54.51 -27.76
N ALA A 576 -7.89 -55.51 -27.03
CA ALA A 576 -8.68 -56.24 -26.05
C ALA A 576 -9.10 -55.38 -24.84
N SER A 577 -8.35 -54.32 -24.52
CA SER A 577 -8.68 -53.40 -23.42
C SER A 577 -9.61 -52.26 -23.83
N LEU A 578 -9.91 -52.09 -25.13
CA LEU A 578 -10.76 -51.03 -25.66
C LEU A 578 -12.13 -51.58 -26.10
N PRO A 579 -13.25 -50.89 -25.80
CA PRO A 579 -14.57 -51.25 -26.33
C PRO A 579 -14.59 -51.29 -27.86
N ALA A 580 -15.39 -52.17 -28.46
CA ALA A 580 -15.41 -52.40 -29.92
C ALA A 580 -15.62 -51.14 -30.78
N HIS A 581 -16.29 -50.10 -30.27
CA HIS A 581 -16.50 -48.82 -30.96
C HIS A 581 -15.33 -47.83 -30.86
N MET A 582 -14.31 -48.14 -30.04
CA MET A 582 -13.08 -47.34 -29.86
C MET A 582 -11.83 -48.07 -30.38
N GLN A 583 -11.97 -49.28 -30.92
CA GLN A 583 -10.88 -50.03 -31.56
C GLN A 583 -10.58 -49.44 -32.95
N GLN A 584 -9.78 -48.38 -32.97
CA GLN A 584 -9.27 -47.81 -34.21
C GLN A 584 -8.30 -48.79 -34.90
N LYS A 585 -8.14 -48.67 -36.21
CA LYS A 585 -7.20 -49.53 -36.97
C LYS A 585 -5.74 -49.20 -36.65
N GLU A 586 -5.44 -47.92 -36.40
CA GLU A 586 -4.11 -47.40 -36.12
C GLU A 586 -4.19 -46.31 -35.05
N ILE A 587 -3.20 -46.23 -34.17
CA ILE A 587 -2.96 -45.08 -33.30
C ILE A 587 -1.92 -44.22 -33.99
N CYS A 588 -2.28 -42.96 -34.24
CA CYS A 588 -1.37 -41.98 -34.79
C CYS A 588 -0.92 -41.02 -33.69
N GLU A 589 0.36 -41.07 -33.35
CA GLU A 589 0.99 -40.08 -32.49
C GLU A 589 1.50 -38.93 -33.36
N ARG A 590 1.10 -37.71 -33.02
CA ARG A 590 1.51 -36.48 -33.70
C ARG A 590 2.63 -35.86 -32.89
N THR A 591 3.80 -35.76 -33.50
CA THR A 591 4.99 -35.14 -32.89
C THR A 591 5.30 -33.85 -33.61
N SER A 592 5.37 -32.74 -32.88
CA SER A 592 5.74 -31.46 -33.46
C SER A 592 7.23 -31.39 -33.80
N ILE A 593 7.57 -30.80 -34.94
CA ILE A 593 8.96 -30.62 -35.36
C ILE A 593 9.57 -29.44 -34.59
N GLU A 594 10.71 -29.69 -33.95
CA GLU A 594 11.55 -28.67 -33.32
C GLU A 594 12.62 -28.18 -34.32
N TYR A 595 13.00 -26.90 -34.25
CA TYR A 595 14.04 -26.31 -35.11
C TYR A 595 15.27 -25.92 -34.27
N LEU A 596 16.46 -26.24 -34.73
CA LEU A 596 17.71 -25.68 -34.23
C LEU A 596 18.00 -24.38 -34.99
N LEU A 597 17.94 -23.26 -34.29
CA LEU A 597 18.39 -21.96 -34.78
C LEU A 597 19.88 -21.82 -34.49
N SER A 598 20.70 -21.69 -35.54
CA SER A 598 22.10 -21.29 -35.44
C SER A 598 22.32 -19.92 -36.08
N VAL A 599 22.96 -19.03 -35.33
CA VAL A 599 23.33 -17.69 -35.79
C VAL A 599 24.85 -17.62 -35.81
N ASN A 600 25.43 -17.32 -36.96
CA ASN A 600 26.86 -17.13 -37.13
C ASN A 600 27.17 -15.68 -37.48
N LEU A 601 28.21 -15.13 -36.86
CA LEU A 601 28.79 -13.84 -37.20
C LEU A 601 30.14 -14.11 -37.86
N GLU A 602 30.31 -13.70 -39.12
CA GLU A 602 31.57 -13.86 -39.88
C GLU A 602 32.10 -15.31 -39.89
N GLY A 603 31.20 -16.29 -39.82
CA GLY A 603 31.54 -17.72 -39.80
C GLY A 603 31.72 -18.34 -38.40
N GLN A 604 31.63 -17.56 -37.33
CA GLN A 604 31.65 -18.06 -35.94
C GLN A 604 30.23 -18.16 -35.36
N SER A 605 29.86 -19.34 -34.84
CA SER A 605 28.57 -19.55 -34.17
C SER A 605 28.48 -18.75 -32.87
N ILE A 606 27.51 -17.83 -32.78
CA ILE A 606 27.26 -16.95 -31.63
C ILE A 606 26.02 -17.37 -30.83
N LEU A 607 25.08 -18.08 -31.45
CA LEU A 607 23.89 -18.60 -30.77
C LEU A 607 23.45 -19.92 -31.42
N GLU A 608 23.26 -20.94 -30.59
CA GLU A 608 22.59 -22.19 -30.97
C GLU A 608 21.46 -22.46 -29.98
N LYS A 609 20.21 -22.50 -30.48
CA LYS A 609 19.02 -22.63 -29.64
C LYS A 609 17.97 -23.51 -30.30
N THR A 610 17.45 -24.47 -29.55
CA THR A 610 16.30 -25.27 -29.99
C THR A 610 15.01 -24.48 -29.77
N LEU A 611 14.31 -24.20 -30.87
CA LEU A 611 13.01 -23.56 -30.90
C LEU A 611 11.91 -24.61 -30.88
N LYS A 612 10.99 -24.45 -29.93
CA LYS A 612 9.82 -25.30 -29.75
C LYS A 612 8.56 -24.58 -30.23
N PRO A 613 7.53 -25.32 -30.70
CA PRO A 613 6.25 -24.72 -31.05
C PRO A 613 5.57 -24.08 -29.83
N SER A 614 4.94 -22.92 -30.03
CA SER A 614 4.33 -22.12 -28.97
C SER A 614 3.05 -22.74 -28.36
N SER A 615 2.58 -23.89 -28.85
CA SER A 615 1.37 -24.55 -28.35
C SER A 615 1.64 -25.93 -27.78
N LEU A 616 0.90 -26.32 -26.74
CA LEU A 616 0.91 -27.66 -26.16
C LEU A 616 0.57 -28.78 -27.16
N ARG A 617 -0.16 -28.47 -28.24
CA ARG A 617 -0.51 -29.42 -29.32
C ARG A 617 0.43 -29.37 -30.53
N GLY A 618 1.36 -28.42 -30.58
CA GLY A 618 2.31 -28.28 -31.69
C GLY A 618 1.75 -27.70 -32.99
N ASP A 619 0.56 -27.11 -32.97
CA ASP A 619 -0.17 -26.67 -34.18
C ASP A 619 0.10 -25.20 -34.56
N LEU A 620 0.73 -24.42 -33.67
CA LEU A 620 1.09 -23.04 -33.92
C LEU A 620 2.49 -22.92 -34.56
N PRO A 621 2.70 -21.93 -35.45
CA PRO A 621 3.99 -21.69 -36.08
C PRO A 621 5.07 -21.39 -35.05
N VAL A 622 6.28 -21.90 -35.30
CA VAL A 622 7.44 -21.66 -34.43
C VAL A 622 7.94 -20.24 -34.72
N ARG A 623 7.95 -19.37 -33.72
CA ARG A 623 8.32 -17.96 -33.88
C ARG A 623 9.74 -17.71 -33.36
N ILE A 624 10.53 -16.95 -34.11
CA ILE A 624 11.88 -16.52 -33.75
C ILE A 624 11.77 -15.11 -33.17
N ALA A 625 12.37 -14.88 -32.00
CA ALA A 625 12.45 -13.57 -31.36
C ALA A 625 13.69 -13.54 -30.45
N GLU A 626 14.87 -13.41 -31.04
CA GLU A 626 16.15 -13.40 -30.34
C GLU A 626 16.82 -12.03 -30.49
N GLU A 627 17.48 -11.57 -29.42
CA GLU A 627 18.27 -10.33 -29.42
C GLU A 627 19.68 -10.64 -28.93
N ILE A 628 20.69 -10.19 -29.69
CA ILE A 628 22.10 -10.51 -29.44
C ILE A 628 22.90 -9.21 -29.48
N ASN A 629 23.78 -8.99 -28.50
CA ASN A 629 24.67 -7.83 -28.49
C ASN A 629 25.85 -8.06 -29.45
N ILE A 630 26.14 -7.09 -30.31
CA ILE A 630 27.20 -7.15 -31.32
C ILE A 630 28.09 -5.90 -31.22
N GLU A 631 29.38 -6.05 -31.48
CA GLU A 631 30.28 -4.90 -31.60
C GLU A 631 29.95 -4.04 -32.82
N PRO A 632 30.00 -2.69 -32.72
CA PRO A 632 29.69 -1.82 -33.85
C PRO A 632 30.60 -2.04 -35.06
N GLY A 633 30.05 -1.91 -36.26
CA GLY A 633 30.74 -2.01 -37.54
C GLY A 633 30.01 -2.88 -38.57
N MET A 634 30.57 -2.93 -39.78
CA MET A 634 30.11 -3.82 -40.83
C MET A 634 30.37 -5.27 -40.45
N ARG A 635 29.31 -6.08 -40.36
CA ARG A 635 29.39 -7.50 -40.03
C ARG A 635 28.46 -8.30 -40.93
N THR A 636 28.90 -9.49 -41.33
CA THR A 636 28.06 -10.45 -42.06
C THR A 636 27.46 -11.44 -41.08
N VAL A 637 26.14 -11.49 -41.03
CA VAL A 637 25.36 -12.42 -40.20
C VAL A 637 24.80 -13.51 -41.10
N SER A 638 25.01 -14.78 -40.74
CA SER A 638 24.31 -15.90 -41.37
C SER A 638 23.49 -16.67 -40.36
N ILE A 639 22.22 -16.91 -40.69
CA ILE A 639 21.24 -17.56 -39.83
C ILE A 639 20.79 -18.84 -40.52
N LYS A 640 20.82 -19.97 -39.80
CA LYS A 640 20.30 -21.25 -40.27
C LYS A 640 19.26 -21.76 -39.28
N ALA A 641 18.11 -22.18 -39.77
CA ALA A 641 17.10 -22.88 -38.99
C ALA A 641 16.94 -24.30 -39.56
N GLN A 642 17.36 -25.31 -38.81
CA GLN A 642 17.35 -26.72 -39.23
C GLN A 642 16.35 -27.54 -38.41
N PRO A 643 15.52 -28.39 -39.02
CA PRO A 643 14.62 -29.28 -38.27
C PRO A 643 15.41 -30.39 -37.56
N LEU A 644 15.16 -30.63 -36.28
CA LEU A 644 15.88 -31.64 -35.48
C LEU A 644 15.25 -33.03 -35.54
N ASN A 645 13.92 -33.12 -35.59
CA ASN A 645 13.17 -34.38 -35.42
C ASN A 645 12.35 -34.79 -36.67
N SER A 646 12.70 -34.28 -37.85
CA SER A 646 12.02 -34.65 -39.10
C SER A 646 12.65 -35.91 -39.70
N ALA A 647 11.85 -36.94 -40.00
CA ALA A 647 12.31 -38.08 -40.81
C ALA A 647 12.10 -37.83 -42.32
N SER A 648 11.49 -36.70 -42.69
CA SER A 648 11.14 -36.36 -44.07
C SER A 648 12.13 -35.36 -44.68
N PRO A 649 12.70 -35.64 -45.87
CA PRO A 649 13.61 -34.73 -46.57
C PRO A 649 12.94 -33.46 -47.16
N VAL A 650 11.64 -33.26 -46.91
CA VAL A 650 10.82 -32.17 -47.45
C VAL A 650 10.72 -30.97 -46.50
N THR A 651 11.31 -31.04 -45.30
CA THR A 651 11.28 -29.91 -44.36
C THR A 651 12.20 -28.79 -44.84
N GLU A 652 11.60 -27.65 -45.18
CA GLU A 652 12.27 -26.43 -45.66
C GLU A 652 13.32 -25.95 -44.63
N GLN A 653 14.60 -26.08 -44.99
CA GLN A 653 15.70 -25.46 -44.25
C GLN A 653 15.80 -24.00 -44.67
N ILE A 654 15.81 -23.10 -43.69
CA ILE A 654 15.99 -21.67 -43.96
C ILE A 654 17.45 -21.32 -43.71
N GLU A 655 18.10 -20.78 -44.73
CA GLU A 655 19.43 -20.20 -44.66
C GLU A 655 19.36 -18.76 -45.16
N TYR A 656 19.73 -17.81 -44.31
CA TYR A 656 19.73 -16.39 -44.60
C TYR A 656 21.13 -15.84 -44.32
N SER A 657 21.63 -14.96 -45.19
CA SER A 657 22.91 -14.27 -44.95
C SER A 657 22.82 -12.84 -45.47
N GLU A 658 23.16 -11.89 -44.61
CA GLU A 658 23.13 -10.46 -44.94
C GLU A 658 24.30 -9.73 -44.24
N THR A 659 24.82 -8.69 -44.88
CA THR A 659 25.82 -7.79 -44.31
C THR A 659 25.12 -6.52 -43.86
N ILE A 660 25.19 -6.21 -42.56
CA ILE A 660 24.52 -5.07 -41.95
C ILE A 660 25.58 -4.15 -41.32
N ASP A 661 25.39 -2.83 -41.44
CA ASP A 661 26.16 -1.83 -40.72
C ASP A 661 25.59 -1.66 -39.30
N PHE A 662 26.24 -2.27 -38.31
CA PHE A 662 25.80 -2.17 -36.92
C PHE A 662 26.33 -0.87 -36.29
N GLN A 663 25.46 0.15 -36.19
CA GLN A 663 25.80 1.40 -35.52
C GLN A 663 25.65 1.28 -34.00
N GLN A 664 26.54 1.95 -33.26
CA GLN A 664 26.52 1.97 -31.80
C GLN A 664 25.16 2.45 -31.26
N GLY A 665 24.54 1.68 -30.36
CA GLY A 665 23.23 2.01 -29.77
C GLY A 665 22.03 1.84 -30.69
N LYS A 666 22.22 1.30 -31.90
CA LYS A 666 21.14 0.96 -32.84
C LYS A 666 20.94 -0.54 -32.93
N ILE A 667 19.74 -0.91 -33.37
CA ILE A 667 19.30 -2.29 -33.52
C ILE A 667 19.26 -2.62 -35.01
N GLY A 668 20.03 -3.61 -35.45
CA GLY A 668 19.91 -4.22 -36.77
C GLY A 668 18.83 -5.30 -36.72
N LEU A 669 17.81 -5.20 -37.58
CA LEU A 669 16.69 -6.15 -37.64
C LEU A 669 16.89 -7.09 -38.83
N ILE A 670 16.85 -8.40 -38.57
CA ILE A 670 16.74 -9.44 -39.60
C ILE A 670 15.38 -10.12 -39.44
N GLU A 671 14.56 -10.07 -40.50
CA GLU A 671 13.28 -10.75 -40.51
C GLU A 671 13.32 -12.01 -41.39
N ILE A 672 12.96 -13.15 -40.79
CA ILE A 672 12.93 -14.46 -41.44
C ILE A 672 11.47 -14.79 -41.79
N ARG A 673 11.16 -14.72 -43.09
CA ARG A 673 9.87 -15.15 -43.65
C ARG A 673 10.06 -16.45 -44.43
N SER A 674 9.34 -17.52 -44.05
CA SER A 674 9.27 -18.75 -44.88
C SER A 674 8.45 -18.49 -46.14
N ALA A 675 8.90 -19.01 -47.29
CA ALA A 675 8.23 -18.84 -48.59
C ALA A 675 6.83 -19.53 -48.64
N SER A 676 6.54 -20.41 -47.69
CA SER A 676 5.31 -21.21 -47.60
C SER A 676 4.13 -20.46 -46.93
N ILE A 677 4.39 -19.32 -46.28
CA ILE A 677 3.37 -18.54 -45.57
C ILE A 677 2.99 -17.33 -46.44
N LYS A 678 2.03 -17.51 -47.36
CA LYS A 678 1.34 -16.40 -48.02
C LYS A 678 0.20 -15.92 -47.12
N ASP A 679 0.32 -14.66 -46.69
CA ASP A 679 -0.62 -13.74 -46.02
C ASP A 679 -1.86 -14.31 -45.33
#